data_AF-A0A291RDQ8-F1
#
_entry.id   AF-A0A291RDQ8-F1
#
_cell.length_a   1.000
_cell.length_b   1.000
_cell.length_c   1.000
_cell.angle_alpha   90.00
_cell.angle_beta   90.00
_cell.angle_gamma   90.00
#
_symmetry.space_group_name_H-M   'P 1'
#
loop_
_entity.id
_entity.type
_entity.pdbx_description
1 polymer ?
#
loop_
_entity_poly.entity_id
_entity_poly.type
_entity_poly.pdbx_seq_one_letter_code
_entity_poly.pdbx_strand_id
1 'polypeptide(L)'
;MRYVGIDLAAPQAVACVLEGGRPTVVARAAARWTGTSSESPIPLLTHLAAEAKARLGSADVGAVLAAPAYASIAERRALEVACTQAGFAAARIVDATTAIGVAYTFTQRPESATILTIDLAADAYGLSLVEARRDVVEILAVHGGATADPLSAARAALDQMLAEFDLTPGEIGQVVAAGDGLRLPAAQQWIHELEQGRPPYRALPPEQLIAAGAAVRAAALDGAINALVREVLPIDLGVVTAGGQCAELVVRNTAVPVGWTRTFTTTVDQQTTARIRIVESRNAFASVGELGTIVLTGLLPAPAGTTEIEVAVDITADGRITITARDLTTTAVQSITLPSAPVPPGTGGDEIVAVATTAPPVAAAVPAPPPHPTETVGMSEPHQNPAGDQTQSSAPGYQPSQQILAAAQNNRLGRHEATYPHRYFDRLPTGPIAATVIVLAILAIGLARGGVIVLGLIPFMAVVIAGWRWLPTFLESPRHALARFAYLPVRGVGFGSRTAQLSLFEHGLVVAAGSRTTVFRWDTVTVRQDIVQHGYYGRPTRLTYAFKLTDPSGESFRITGRFAQPDAWAKQLRQHVIDAQLPRAYAEVSSGAEITFGPLRVTATTLAAHAHSVHWSQVEEIRVQRGFLSVRVAGQWLSLAKIAVNAVPNYFVFLALADQLRAQAASR
;
A
#
# COMPACT_ATOMS: atom_id res chain seq x y z
N MET A 1 -30.39 7.17 9.71
CA MET A 1 -31.10 7.74 8.54
C MET A 1 -31.56 6.55 7.71
N ARG A 2 -32.10 6.73 6.50
CA ARG A 2 -32.16 5.63 5.51
C ARG A 2 -31.39 6.09 4.28
N TYR A 3 -30.36 5.36 3.88
CA TYR A 3 -29.61 5.69 2.66
C TYR A 3 -30.12 4.90 1.45
N VAL A 4 -30.11 5.55 0.28
CA VAL A 4 -30.28 4.90 -1.03
C VAL A 4 -28.95 4.89 -1.79
N GLY A 5 -28.69 3.82 -2.55
CA GLY A 5 -27.60 3.75 -3.50
C GLY A 5 -28.04 4.28 -4.87
N ILE A 6 -27.26 5.15 -5.50
CA ILE A 6 -27.65 5.80 -6.76
C ILE A 6 -26.59 5.54 -7.85
N ASP A 7 -27.07 5.21 -9.05
CA ASP A 7 -26.30 5.25 -10.29
C ASP A 7 -26.99 6.21 -11.27
N LEU A 8 -26.30 7.29 -11.64
CA LEU A 8 -26.79 8.28 -12.60
C LEU A 8 -26.40 7.95 -14.04
N ALA A 9 -25.36 7.15 -14.26
CA ALA A 9 -24.81 6.85 -15.57
C ALA A 9 -25.53 5.68 -16.27
N ALA A 10 -26.26 4.87 -15.49
CA ALA A 10 -27.16 3.85 -16.01
C ALA A 10 -28.09 4.41 -17.11
N PRO A 11 -28.47 3.62 -18.14
CA PRO A 11 -29.38 4.05 -19.20
C PRO A 11 -30.68 4.68 -18.70
N GLN A 12 -31.14 4.24 -17.54
CA GLN A 12 -32.13 4.92 -16.71
C GLN A 12 -31.48 5.12 -15.35
N ALA A 13 -31.28 6.38 -14.93
CA ALA A 13 -30.73 6.63 -13.60
C ALA A 13 -31.61 5.95 -12.55
N VAL A 14 -30.99 5.29 -11.59
CA VAL A 14 -31.66 4.33 -10.71
C VAL A 14 -31.20 4.51 -9.28
N ALA A 15 -32.17 4.45 -8.35
CA ALA A 15 -31.90 4.40 -6.92
C ALA A 15 -32.35 3.06 -6.34
N CYS A 16 -31.49 2.46 -5.52
CA CYS A 16 -31.70 1.17 -4.87
C CYS A 16 -31.60 1.31 -3.34
N VAL A 17 -32.27 0.39 -2.63
CA VAL A 17 -32.13 0.18 -1.19
C VAL A 17 -31.93 -1.29 -0.89
N LEU A 18 -31.52 -1.61 0.33
CA LEU A 18 -31.50 -2.99 0.81
C LEU A 18 -32.82 -3.31 1.53
N GLU A 19 -33.77 -3.95 0.84
CA GLU A 19 -35.02 -4.46 1.43
C GLU A 19 -34.90 -5.99 1.64
N GLY A 20 -35.09 -6.46 2.87
CA GLY A 20 -35.01 -7.90 3.18
C GLY A 20 -33.67 -8.56 2.85
N GLY A 21 -32.57 -7.79 2.89
CA GLY A 21 -31.24 -8.27 2.52
C GLY A 21 -31.01 -8.39 1.01
N ARG A 22 -31.87 -7.80 0.17
CA ARG A 22 -31.72 -7.78 -1.29
C ARG A 22 -31.76 -6.35 -1.83
N PRO A 23 -30.87 -6.00 -2.77
CA PRO A 23 -30.97 -4.74 -3.49
C PRO A 23 -32.31 -4.65 -4.22
N THR A 24 -33.06 -3.60 -3.94
CA THR A 24 -34.40 -3.35 -4.49
C THR A 24 -34.46 -1.94 -5.04
N VAL A 25 -34.88 -1.81 -6.29
CA VAL A 25 -35.04 -0.51 -6.96
C VAL A 25 -36.23 0.22 -6.35
N VAL A 26 -36.02 1.49 -5.96
CA VAL A 26 -37.05 2.34 -5.34
C VAL A 26 -37.39 3.56 -6.17
N ALA A 27 -36.51 3.96 -7.08
CA ALA A 27 -36.75 5.08 -8.00
C ALA A 27 -36.05 4.84 -9.34
N ARG A 28 -36.65 5.36 -10.41
CA ARG A 28 -36.05 5.39 -11.75
C ARG A 28 -36.35 6.72 -12.41
N ALA A 29 -35.39 7.20 -13.19
CA ALA A 29 -35.59 8.31 -14.08
C ALA A 29 -35.38 7.88 -15.54
N ALA A 30 -36.17 8.47 -16.44
CA ALA A 30 -36.06 8.19 -17.87
C ALA A 30 -34.77 8.74 -18.50
N ALA A 31 -34.13 9.70 -17.81
CA ALA A 31 -32.86 10.31 -18.22
C ALA A 31 -31.67 9.72 -17.45
N ARG A 32 -30.47 10.05 -17.92
CA ARG A 32 -29.18 9.70 -17.29
C ARG A 32 -28.25 10.91 -17.26
N TRP A 33 -27.21 10.83 -16.44
CA TRP A 33 -26.13 11.81 -16.38
C TRP A 33 -24.79 11.08 -16.39
N THR A 34 -23.95 11.36 -17.39
CA THR A 34 -22.66 10.67 -17.62
C THR A 34 -21.45 11.47 -17.14
N GLY A 35 -21.66 12.64 -16.52
CA GLY A 35 -20.57 13.53 -16.13
C GLY A 35 -19.93 14.34 -17.26
N THR A 36 -20.15 13.93 -18.52
CA THR A 36 -19.68 14.61 -19.72
C THR A 36 -20.72 15.58 -20.31
N SER A 37 -21.96 15.56 -19.81
CA SER A 37 -23.02 16.49 -20.23
C SER A 37 -22.84 17.87 -19.59
N SER A 38 -23.10 18.93 -20.35
CA SER A 38 -23.18 20.31 -19.81
C SER A 38 -24.37 20.52 -18.87
N GLU A 39 -25.33 19.58 -18.84
CA GLU A 39 -26.52 19.64 -18.01
C GLU A 39 -26.23 19.28 -16.54
N SER A 40 -26.87 20.01 -15.63
CA SER A 40 -26.77 19.77 -14.19
C SER A 40 -27.44 18.45 -13.79
N PRO A 41 -26.84 17.64 -12.89
CA PRO A 41 -27.47 16.42 -12.39
C PRO A 41 -28.61 16.69 -11.38
N ILE A 42 -28.78 17.94 -10.92
CA ILE A 42 -29.71 18.29 -9.83
C ILE A 42 -31.18 17.94 -10.15
N PRO A 43 -31.74 18.24 -11.34
CA PRO A 43 -33.14 17.90 -11.64
C PRO A 43 -33.39 16.39 -11.59
N LEU A 44 -32.44 15.62 -12.11
CA LEU A 44 -32.46 14.16 -12.08
C LEU A 44 -32.40 13.62 -10.66
N LEU A 45 -31.47 14.13 -9.85
CA LEU A 45 -31.34 13.79 -8.43
C LEU A 45 -32.59 14.20 -7.64
N THR A 46 -33.23 15.32 -7.97
CA THR A 46 -34.44 15.81 -7.29
C THR A 46 -35.61 14.86 -7.53
N HIS A 47 -35.77 14.38 -8.76
CA HIS A 47 -36.75 13.35 -9.09
C HIS A 47 -36.51 12.06 -8.29
N LEU A 48 -35.26 11.57 -8.28
CA LEU A 48 -34.90 10.36 -7.52
C LEU A 48 -35.10 10.53 -6.01
N ALA A 49 -34.78 11.71 -5.46
CA ALA A 49 -35.00 12.03 -4.04
C ALA A 49 -36.48 12.01 -3.68
N ALA A 50 -37.35 12.61 -4.51
CA ALA A 50 -38.78 12.65 -4.28
C ALA A 50 -39.39 11.24 -4.28
N GLU A 51 -39.05 10.42 -5.27
CA GLU A 51 -39.52 9.03 -5.35
C GLU A 51 -38.99 8.17 -4.19
N ALA A 52 -37.71 8.28 -3.86
CA ALA A 52 -37.11 7.54 -2.74
C ALA A 52 -37.77 7.88 -1.40
N LYS A 53 -38.01 9.17 -1.12
CA LYS A 53 -38.70 9.63 0.09
C LYS A 53 -40.13 9.11 0.17
N ALA A 54 -40.87 9.18 -0.94
CA ALA A 54 -42.23 8.66 -1.03
C ALA A 54 -42.25 7.14 -0.76
N ARG A 55 -41.33 6.39 -1.38
CA ARG A 55 -41.27 4.93 -1.25
C ARG A 55 -40.80 4.46 0.12
N LEU A 56 -39.92 5.22 0.78
CA LEU A 56 -39.41 4.90 2.11
C LEU A 56 -40.26 5.47 3.25
N GLY A 57 -41.20 6.38 2.95
CA GLY A 57 -42.03 7.04 3.96
C GLY A 57 -41.24 7.90 4.95
N SER A 58 -40.11 8.47 4.52
CA SER A 58 -39.22 9.29 5.36
C SER A 58 -38.75 10.52 4.61
N ALA A 59 -38.73 11.68 5.27
CA ALA A 59 -38.13 12.89 4.73
C ALA A 59 -36.59 12.88 4.80
N ASP A 60 -36.04 12.12 5.77
CA ASP A 60 -34.60 12.05 6.09
C ASP A 60 -33.92 10.89 5.35
N VAL A 61 -33.92 10.98 4.03
CA VAL A 61 -33.26 10.00 3.14
C VAL A 61 -31.90 10.52 2.70
N GLY A 62 -30.84 9.78 3.02
CA GLY A 62 -29.49 10.03 2.53
C GLY A 62 -29.21 9.30 1.20
N ALA A 63 -28.12 9.65 0.54
CA ALA A 63 -27.66 9.00 -0.69
C ALA A 63 -26.20 8.55 -0.60
N VAL A 64 -25.92 7.37 -1.11
CA VAL A 64 -24.57 6.95 -1.54
C VAL A 64 -24.59 6.94 -3.06
N LEU A 65 -23.89 7.87 -3.67
CA LEU A 65 -23.85 8.06 -5.12
C LEU A 65 -22.60 7.39 -5.69
N ALA A 66 -22.78 6.57 -6.72
CA ALA A 66 -21.66 6.04 -7.48
C ALA A 66 -21.08 7.13 -8.40
N ALA A 67 -19.78 7.36 -8.30
CA ALA A 67 -19.04 8.23 -9.19
C ALA A 67 -18.10 7.40 -10.08
N PRO A 68 -17.78 7.87 -11.30
CA PRO A 68 -16.78 7.23 -12.13
C PRO A 68 -15.43 7.16 -11.40
N ALA A 69 -14.69 6.06 -11.59
CA ALA A 69 -13.35 5.88 -11.02
C ALA A 69 -12.40 7.06 -11.31
N TYR A 70 -12.59 7.72 -12.47
CA TYR A 70 -11.80 8.87 -12.90
C TYR A 70 -12.39 10.23 -12.49
N ALA A 71 -13.39 10.31 -11.62
CA ALA A 71 -13.85 11.59 -11.11
C ALA A 71 -12.77 12.21 -10.20
N SER A 72 -12.43 13.48 -10.48
CA SER A 72 -11.59 14.33 -9.63
C SER A 72 -12.20 14.53 -8.24
N ILE A 73 -11.38 14.98 -7.29
CA ILE A 73 -11.85 15.34 -5.95
C ILE A 73 -12.90 16.47 -6.04
N ALA A 74 -12.70 17.43 -6.93
CA ALA A 74 -13.63 18.54 -7.16
C ALA A 74 -14.97 18.07 -7.74
N GLU A 75 -14.97 17.20 -8.76
CA GLU A 75 -16.19 16.65 -9.35
C GLU A 75 -16.99 15.80 -8.35
N ARG A 76 -16.30 14.98 -7.54
CA ARG A 76 -16.94 14.18 -6.48
C ARG A 76 -17.67 15.05 -5.48
N ARG A 77 -17.06 16.15 -5.05
CA ARG A 77 -17.75 17.10 -4.15
C ARG A 77 -18.90 17.81 -4.82
N ALA A 78 -18.73 18.24 -6.07
CA ALA A 78 -19.82 18.87 -6.81
C ALA A 78 -21.06 17.95 -6.84
N LEU A 79 -20.85 16.63 -6.97
CA LEU A 79 -21.91 15.65 -6.88
C LEU A 79 -22.53 15.52 -5.49
N GLU A 80 -21.74 15.51 -4.42
CA GLU A 80 -22.27 15.53 -3.04
C GLU A 80 -23.13 16.77 -2.76
N VAL A 81 -22.67 17.93 -3.21
CA VAL A 81 -23.40 19.20 -3.10
C VAL A 81 -24.70 19.12 -3.91
N ALA A 82 -24.64 18.60 -5.15
CA ALA A 82 -25.82 18.42 -5.99
C ALA A 82 -26.86 17.49 -5.33
N CYS A 83 -26.43 16.39 -4.69
CA CYS A 83 -27.34 15.52 -3.91
C CYS A 83 -28.04 16.29 -2.78
N THR A 84 -27.28 17.11 -2.04
CA THR A 84 -27.83 17.90 -0.93
C THR A 84 -28.83 18.95 -1.46
N GLN A 85 -28.49 19.63 -2.55
CA GLN A 85 -29.37 20.59 -3.22
C GLN A 85 -30.64 19.95 -3.81
N ALA A 86 -30.54 18.70 -4.27
CA ALA A 86 -31.67 17.90 -4.73
C ALA A 86 -32.58 17.39 -3.58
N GLY A 87 -32.21 17.65 -2.32
CA GLY A 87 -33.02 17.36 -1.16
C GLY A 87 -32.68 16.06 -0.44
N PHE A 88 -31.56 15.39 -0.72
CA PHE A 88 -31.06 14.31 0.14
C PHE A 88 -30.52 14.88 1.46
N ALA A 89 -30.77 14.19 2.57
CA ALA A 89 -30.37 14.64 3.92
C ALA A 89 -28.85 14.54 4.16
N ALA A 90 -28.19 13.62 3.44
CA ALA A 90 -26.74 13.44 3.44
C ALA A 90 -26.34 12.81 2.11
N ALA A 91 -25.11 13.06 1.66
CA ALA A 91 -24.55 12.46 0.46
C ALA A 91 -23.16 11.92 0.76
N ARG A 92 -22.84 10.76 0.17
CA ARG A 92 -21.50 10.18 0.15
C ARG A 92 -21.22 9.62 -1.23
N ILE A 93 -19.94 9.56 -1.60
CA ILE A 93 -19.51 8.99 -2.87
C ILE A 93 -18.93 7.60 -2.66
N VAL A 94 -19.15 6.72 -3.64
CA VAL A 94 -18.43 5.45 -3.81
C VAL A 94 -17.98 5.35 -5.26
N ASP A 95 -16.84 4.71 -5.55
CA ASP A 95 -16.50 4.43 -6.95
C ASP A 95 -17.48 3.43 -7.55
N ALA A 96 -17.88 3.64 -8.81
CA ALA A 96 -18.79 2.73 -9.51
C ALA A 96 -18.25 1.29 -9.54
N THR A 97 -16.97 1.12 -9.83
CA THR A 97 -16.30 -0.20 -9.82
C THR A 97 -16.17 -0.79 -8.42
N THR A 98 -15.92 0.03 -7.40
CA THR A 98 -16.00 -0.40 -5.99
C THR A 98 -17.41 -0.87 -5.65
N ALA A 99 -18.45 -0.16 -6.08
CA ALA A 99 -19.83 -0.55 -5.87
C ALA A 99 -20.13 -1.91 -6.54
N ILE A 100 -19.65 -2.16 -7.77
CA ILE A 100 -19.75 -3.47 -8.42
C ILE A 100 -19.12 -4.57 -7.56
N GLY A 101 -17.92 -4.34 -7.02
CA GLY A 101 -17.22 -5.28 -6.15
C GLY A 101 -17.98 -5.55 -4.83
N VAL A 102 -18.56 -4.50 -4.24
CA VAL A 102 -19.43 -4.58 -3.07
C VAL A 102 -20.68 -5.42 -3.37
N ALA A 103 -21.35 -5.17 -4.50
CA ALA A 103 -22.55 -5.91 -4.92
C ALA A 103 -22.25 -7.40 -5.14
N TYR A 104 -21.14 -7.72 -5.81
CA TYR A 104 -20.70 -9.09 -6.00
C TYR A 104 -20.42 -9.77 -4.65
N THR A 105 -19.61 -9.14 -3.81
CA THR A 105 -19.17 -9.73 -2.54
C THR A 105 -20.35 -9.99 -1.62
N PHE A 106 -21.29 -9.06 -1.56
CA PHE A 106 -22.51 -9.20 -0.77
C PHE A 106 -23.42 -10.32 -1.28
N THR A 107 -23.58 -10.46 -2.60
CA THR A 107 -24.49 -11.46 -3.18
C THR A 107 -23.89 -12.86 -3.24
N GLN A 108 -22.57 -12.99 -3.45
CA GLN A 108 -21.90 -14.28 -3.60
C GLN A 108 -21.23 -14.78 -2.33
N ARG A 109 -20.82 -13.88 -1.42
CA ARG A 109 -20.08 -14.18 -0.18
C ARG A 109 -18.96 -15.21 -0.37
N PRO A 110 -18.02 -14.98 -1.31
CA PRO A 110 -16.95 -15.94 -1.56
C PRO A 110 -16.08 -16.14 -0.32
N GLU A 111 -15.53 -17.33 -0.09
CA GLU A 111 -14.59 -17.52 1.02
C GLU A 111 -13.32 -16.66 0.85
N SER A 112 -12.79 -16.63 -0.38
CA SER A 112 -11.75 -15.73 -0.82
C SER A 112 -11.72 -15.71 -2.35
N ALA A 113 -11.75 -14.53 -2.96
CA ALA A 113 -11.64 -14.38 -4.42
C ALA A 113 -10.99 -13.03 -4.78
N THR A 114 -10.10 -13.06 -5.77
CA THR A 114 -9.65 -11.86 -6.48
C THR A 114 -10.60 -11.60 -7.64
N ILE A 115 -11.19 -10.42 -7.72
CA ILE A 115 -12.22 -10.08 -8.71
C ILE A 115 -11.76 -8.88 -9.51
N LEU A 116 -12.01 -8.91 -10.81
CA LEU A 116 -11.92 -7.75 -11.68
C LEU A 116 -13.33 -7.17 -11.87
N THR A 117 -13.51 -5.92 -11.46
CA THR A 117 -14.74 -5.17 -11.69
C THR A 117 -14.54 -4.21 -12.85
N ILE A 118 -15.47 -4.19 -13.80
CA ILE A 118 -15.40 -3.37 -15.01
C ILE A 118 -16.65 -2.51 -15.09
N ASP A 119 -16.48 -1.21 -15.25
CA ASP A 119 -17.55 -0.28 -15.64
C ASP A 119 -17.20 0.28 -17.02
N LEU A 120 -17.95 -0.11 -18.05
CA LEU A 120 -17.67 0.29 -19.43
C LEU A 120 -18.81 1.12 -19.98
N ALA A 121 -18.55 2.41 -20.21
CA ALA A 121 -19.46 3.35 -20.84
C ALA A 121 -19.08 3.59 -22.32
N ALA A 122 -19.91 4.35 -23.03
CA ALA A 122 -19.64 4.73 -24.43
C ALA A 122 -18.41 5.66 -24.59
N ASP A 123 -18.13 6.51 -23.62
CA ASP A 123 -17.10 7.56 -23.64
C ASP A 123 -16.14 7.48 -22.43
N ALA A 124 -16.24 6.43 -21.62
CA ALA A 124 -15.40 6.26 -20.45
C ALA A 124 -15.29 4.80 -19.99
N TYR A 125 -14.27 4.53 -19.19
CA TYR A 125 -14.08 3.23 -18.54
C TYR A 125 -13.61 3.38 -17.09
N GLY A 126 -13.95 2.36 -16.29
CA GLY A 126 -13.44 2.15 -14.94
C GLY A 126 -13.09 0.67 -14.74
N LEU A 127 -12.00 0.43 -14.03
CA LEU A 127 -11.56 -0.89 -13.60
C LEU A 127 -11.20 -0.85 -12.13
N SER A 128 -11.49 -1.93 -11.40
CA SER A 128 -10.90 -2.14 -10.09
C SER A 128 -10.54 -3.60 -9.90
N LEU A 129 -9.44 -3.82 -9.18
CA LEU A 129 -9.15 -5.14 -8.66
C LEU A 129 -9.52 -5.19 -7.18
N VAL A 130 -10.25 -6.23 -6.82
CA VAL A 130 -10.91 -6.36 -5.53
C VAL A 130 -10.56 -7.71 -4.92
N GLU A 131 -10.08 -7.72 -3.68
CA GLU A 131 -10.08 -8.93 -2.84
C GLU A 131 -11.41 -8.99 -2.08
N ALA A 132 -12.21 -10.02 -2.36
CA ALA A 132 -13.46 -10.30 -1.67
C ALA A 132 -13.31 -11.51 -0.74
N ARG A 133 -13.75 -11.34 0.51
CA ARG A 133 -13.74 -12.39 1.53
C ARG A 133 -14.98 -12.25 2.42
N ARG A 134 -15.98 -13.09 2.21
CA ARG A 134 -17.27 -13.08 2.92
C ARG A 134 -17.92 -11.69 2.85
N ASP A 135 -17.82 -10.91 3.93
CA ASP A 135 -18.37 -9.55 4.05
C ASP A 135 -17.28 -8.46 3.99
N VAL A 136 -16.04 -8.83 3.64
CA VAL A 136 -14.90 -7.92 3.47
C VAL A 136 -14.63 -7.67 1.99
N VAL A 137 -14.56 -6.41 1.62
CA VAL A 137 -14.23 -5.90 0.29
C VAL A 137 -12.98 -5.03 0.43
N GLU A 138 -11.89 -5.43 -0.23
CA GLU A 138 -10.63 -4.71 -0.20
C GLU A 138 -10.25 -4.33 -1.63
N ILE A 139 -10.29 -3.03 -1.91
CA ILE A 139 -9.87 -2.52 -3.21
C ILE A 139 -8.34 -2.49 -3.23
N LEU A 140 -7.75 -3.14 -4.23
CA LEU A 140 -6.30 -3.17 -4.42
C LEU A 140 -5.87 -2.02 -5.32
N ALA A 141 -6.59 -1.82 -6.43
CA ALA A 141 -6.36 -0.70 -7.33
C ALA A 141 -7.63 -0.29 -8.04
N VAL A 142 -7.64 0.99 -8.43
CA VAL A 142 -8.65 1.60 -9.26
C VAL A 142 -7.95 2.27 -10.44
N HIS A 143 -8.49 2.09 -11.65
CA HIS A 143 -8.06 2.81 -12.83
C HIS A 143 -9.28 3.23 -13.64
N GLY A 144 -9.20 4.35 -14.36
CA GLY A 144 -10.27 4.77 -15.25
C GLY A 144 -9.92 6.03 -16.03
N GLY A 145 -10.74 6.35 -17.01
CA GLY A 145 -10.61 7.59 -17.77
C GLY A 145 -11.75 7.82 -18.75
N ALA A 146 -12.00 9.08 -19.08
CA ALA A 146 -12.82 9.49 -20.21
C ALA A 146 -12.00 9.40 -21.51
N THR A 147 -12.54 8.78 -22.54
CA THR A 147 -11.85 8.52 -23.82
C THR A 147 -12.85 8.19 -24.93
N ALA A 148 -12.51 8.50 -26.18
CA ALA A 148 -13.30 8.12 -27.35
C ALA A 148 -13.21 6.61 -27.68
N ASP A 149 -12.22 5.89 -27.13
CA ASP A 149 -12.10 4.43 -27.25
C ASP A 149 -11.95 3.77 -25.87
N PRO A 150 -13.05 3.57 -25.14
CA PRO A 150 -13.03 3.00 -23.79
C PRO A 150 -12.55 1.56 -23.73
N LEU A 151 -12.85 0.74 -24.73
CA LEU A 151 -12.51 -0.68 -24.71
C LEU A 151 -11.00 -0.90 -24.83
N SER A 152 -10.34 -0.22 -25.77
CA SER A 152 -8.89 -0.33 -25.93
C SER A 152 -8.16 0.25 -24.71
N ALA A 153 -8.66 1.37 -24.17
CA ALA A 153 -8.08 1.97 -22.97
C ALA A 153 -8.26 1.09 -21.73
N ALA A 154 -9.41 0.44 -21.56
CA ALA A 154 -9.65 -0.51 -20.48
C ALA A 154 -8.72 -1.72 -20.58
N ARG A 155 -8.46 -2.26 -21.78
CA ARG A 155 -7.48 -3.34 -21.97
C ARG A 155 -6.08 -2.92 -21.53
N ALA A 156 -5.61 -1.77 -22.00
CA ALA A 156 -4.29 -1.26 -21.61
C ALA A 156 -4.19 -0.99 -20.10
N ALA A 157 -5.24 -0.45 -19.50
CA ALA A 157 -5.30 -0.21 -18.07
C ALA A 157 -5.30 -1.52 -17.27
N LEU A 158 -5.99 -2.56 -17.74
CA LEU A 158 -5.95 -3.88 -17.12
C LEU A 158 -4.52 -4.45 -17.14
N ASP A 159 -3.84 -4.39 -18.28
CA ASP A 159 -2.45 -4.87 -18.40
C ASP A 159 -1.52 -4.13 -17.42
N GLN A 160 -1.69 -2.80 -17.31
CA GLN A 160 -0.95 -1.99 -16.34
C GLN A 160 -1.26 -2.38 -14.90
N MET A 161 -2.54 -2.55 -14.54
CA MET A 161 -2.96 -2.97 -13.19
C MET A 161 -2.50 -4.40 -12.86
N LEU A 162 -2.47 -5.30 -13.84
CA LEU A 162 -1.96 -6.65 -13.65
C LEU A 162 -0.45 -6.62 -13.43
N ALA A 163 0.29 -5.80 -14.19
CA ALA A 163 1.74 -5.65 -14.03
C ALA A 163 2.15 -4.90 -12.76
N GLU A 164 1.47 -3.79 -12.40
CA GLU A 164 1.70 -2.99 -11.18
C GLU A 164 1.65 -3.87 -9.94
N PHE A 165 0.81 -4.88 -10.01
CA PHE A 165 0.63 -5.84 -8.97
C PHE A 165 0.89 -7.26 -9.49
N ASP A 166 1.84 -7.51 -10.38
CA ASP A 166 2.32 -8.87 -10.80
C ASP A 166 1.29 -10.02 -10.69
N LEU A 167 0.09 -9.86 -11.26
CA LEU A 167 -0.84 -10.96 -11.50
C LEU A 167 -0.84 -11.32 -12.95
N THR A 168 -1.18 -12.57 -13.16
CA THR A 168 -1.65 -13.09 -14.43
C THR A 168 -3.18 -13.00 -14.52
N PRO A 169 -3.76 -12.90 -15.73
CA PRO A 169 -5.21 -12.97 -15.92
C PRO A 169 -5.86 -14.23 -15.32
N GLY A 170 -5.10 -15.33 -15.19
CA GLY A 170 -5.57 -16.58 -14.59
C GLY A 170 -5.87 -16.49 -13.10
N GLU A 171 -5.23 -15.56 -12.38
CA GLU A 171 -5.42 -15.36 -10.96
C GLU A 171 -6.63 -14.47 -10.62
N ILE A 172 -7.29 -13.89 -11.63
CA ILE A 172 -8.59 -13.25 -11.49
C ILE A 172 -9.62 -14.38 -11.32
N GLY A 173 -10.19 -14.55 -10.13
CA GLY A 173 -11.18 -15.57 -9.83
C GLY A 173 -12.56 -15.30 -10.44
N GLN A 174 -12.92 -14.03 -10.64
CA GLN A 174 -14.19 -13.63 -11.27
C GLN A 174 -14.04 -12.30 -12.01
N VAL A 175 -14.74 -12.17 -13.13
CA VAL A 175 -14.98 -10.88 -13.81
C VAL A 175 -16.42 -10.47 -13.56
N VAL A 176 -16.63 -9.21 -13.19
CA VAL A 176 -17.95 -8.63 -12.95
C VAL A 176 -18.02 -7.29 -13.67
N ALA A 177 -18.91 -7.17 -14.66
CA ALA A 177 -18.97 -6.00 -15.52
C ALA A 177 -20.35 -5.31 -15.47
N ALA A 178 -20.34 -3.99 -15.54
CA ALA A 178 -21.49 -3.11 -15.72
C ALA A 178 -21.23 -2.09 -16.84
N GLY A 179 -22.25 -1.26 -17.11
CA GLY A 179 -22.18 -0.19 -18.10
C GLY A 179 -22.80 -0.55 -19.45
N ASP A 180 -23.15 0.47 -20.23
CA ASP A 180 -23.83 0.32 -21.53
C ASP A 180 -22.88 -0.09 -22.66
N GLY A 181 -21.57 0.12 -22.50
CA GLY A 181 -20.52 -0.34 -23.40
C GLY A 181 -20.50 -1.87 -23.54
N LEU A 182 -21.10 -2.61 -22.61
CA LEU A 182 -21.30 -4.06 -22.68
C LEU A 182 -22.23 -4.52 -23.81
N ARG A 183 -22.93 -3.59 -24.48
CA ARG A 183 -23.71 -3.90 -25.69
C ARG A 183 -22.82 -4.13 -26.91
N LEU A 184 -21.57 -3.70 -26.87
CA LEU A 184 -20.62 -3.91 -27.96
C LEU A 184 -20.19 -5.38 -28.01
N PRO A 185 -20.31 -6.08 -29.16
CA PRO A 185 -19.88 -7.48 -29.28
C PRO A 185 -18.41 -7.69 -28.89
N ALA A 186 -17.54 -6.72 -29.21
CA ALA A 186 -16.12 -6.77 -28.85
C ALA A 186 -15.89 -6.70 -27.33
N ALA A 187 -16.72 -5.96 -26.59
CA ALA A 187 -16.65 -5.90 -25.13
C ALA A 187 -17.11 -7.23 -24.50
N GLN A 188 -18.19 -7.82 -25.03
CA GLN A 188 -18.67 -9.14 -24.58
C GLN A 188 -17.64 -10.24 -24.84
N GLN A 189 -16.99 -10.22 -26.00
CA GLN A 189 -15.91 -11.13 -26.32
C GLN A 189 -14.72 -10.96 -25.36
N TRP A 190 -14.31 -9.72 -25.09
CA TRP A 190 -13.23 -9.45 -24.15
C TRP A 190 -13.51 -9.97 -22.74
N ILE A 191 -14.73 -9.77 -22.24
CA ILE A 191 -15.15 -10.32 -20.94
C ILE A 191 -15.10 -11.84 -20.95
N HIS A 192 -15.59 -12.47 -22.02
CA HIS A 192 -15.56 -13.92 -22.16
C HIS A 192 -14.12 -14.49 -22.16
N GLU A 193 -13.18 -13.80 -22.81
CA GLU A 193 -11.76 -14.14 -22.79
C GLU A 193 -11.17 -14.05 -21.37
N LEU A 194 -11.52 -13.01 -20.61
CA LEU A 194 -11.09 -12.84 -19.21
C LEU A 194 -11.72 -13.86 -18.25
N GLU A 195 -12.94 -14.31 -18.54
CA GLU A 195 -13.60 -15.36 -17.77
C GLU A 195 -12.87 -16.70 -17.86
N GLN A 196 -12.10 -16.96 -18.93
CA GLN A 196 -11.30 -18.18 -19.11
C GLN A 196 -12.11 -19.48 -18.88
N GLY A 197 -13.35 -19.51 -19.36
CA GLY A 197 -14.26 -20.66 -19.20
C GLY A 197 -14.98 -20.75 -17.85
N ARG A 198 -14.76 -19.79 -16.94
CA ARG A 198 -15.57 -19.65 -15.71
C ARG A 198 -16.98 -19.14 -16.05
N PRO A 199 -18.01 -19.48 -15.25
CA PRO A 199 -19.35 -19.01 -15.50
C PRO A 199 -19.47 -17.48 -15.30
N PRO A 200 -20.23 -16.78 -16.16
CA PRO A 200 -20.46 -15.35 -16.02
C PRO A 200 -21.27 -15.05 -14.75
N TYR A 201 -21.00 -13.90 -14.14
CA TYR A 201 -21.80 -13.40 -13.03
C TYR A 201 -23.21 -13.03 -13.51
N ARG A 202 -24.25 -13.59 -12.89
CA ARG A 202 -25.67 -13.37 -13.26
C ARG A 202 -26.61 -13.11 -12.08
N ALA A 203 -26.08 -12.88 -10.88
CA ALA A 203 -26.93 -12.69 -9.70
C ALA A 203 -27.69 -11.34 -9.71
N LEU A 204 -27.13 -10.33 -10.36
CA LEU A 204 -27.78 -9.03 -10.58
C LEU A 204 -27.62 -8.61 -12.05
N PRO A 205 -28.62 -7.93 -12.62
CA PRO A 205 -28.50 -7.35 -13.95
C PRO A 205 -27.40 -6.28 -14.02
N PRO A 206 -26.63 -6.18 -15.12
CA PRO A 206 -25.55 -5.20 -15.26
C PRO A 206 -26.00 -3.75 -15.02
N GLU A 207 -27.20 -3.39 -15.44
CA GLU A 207 -27.76 -2.03 -15.30
C GLU A 207 -28.23 -1.68 -13.88
N GLN A 208 -28.26 -2.66 -12.96
CA GLN A 208 -28.62 -2.43 -11.55
C GLN A 208 -27.41 -2.58 -10.62
N LEU A 209 -26.29 -3.07 -11.14
CA LEU A 209 -25.18 -3.57 -10.35
C LEU A 209 -24.51 -2.47 -9.52
N ILE A 210 -24.27 -1.32 -10.14
CA ILE A 210 -23.64 -0.16 -9.52
C ILE A 210 -24.55 0.39 -8.41
N ALA A 211 -25.82 0.68 -8.70
CA ALA A 211 -26.77 1.18 -7.70
C ALA A 211 -27.02 0.17 -6.57
N ALA A 212 -27.04 -1.14 -6.87
CA ALA A 212 -27.14 -2.19 -5.86
C ALA A 212 -25.93 -2.19 -4.92
N GLY A 213 -24.73 -2.06 -5.46
CA GLY A 213 -23.50 -1.94 -4.69
C GLY A 213 -23.46 -0.70 -3.80
N ALA A 214 -23.87 0.44 -4.35
CA ALA A 214 -24.02 1.68 -3.60
C ALA A 214 -25.06 1.54 -2.47
N ALA A 215 -26.14 0.78 -2.68
CA ALA A 215 -27.16 0.52 -1.66
C ALA A 215 -26.64 -0.38 -0.53
N VAL A 216 -25.80 -1.36 -0.85
CA VAL A 216 -25.10 -2.19 0.14
C VAL A 216 -24.10 -1.33 0.93
N ARG A 217 -23.33 -0.46 0.27
CA ARG A 217 -22.41 0.48 0.93
C ARG A 217 -23.17 1.43 1.85
N ALA A 218 -24.30 1.97 1.41
CA ALA A 218 -25.25 2.74 2.20
C ALA A 218 -25.69 2.00 3.47
N ALA A 219 -26.14 0.76 3.34
CA ALA A 219 -26.56 -0.07 4.46
C ALA A 219 -25.41 -0.35 5.44
N ALA A 220 -24.19 -0.54 4.95
CA ALA A 220 -23.01 -0.75 5.80
C ALA A 220 -22.67 0.51 6.62
N LEU A 221 -22.79 1.69 6.00
CA LEU A 221 -22.53 2.98 6.67
C LEU A 221 -23.58 3.32 7.73
N ASP A 222 -24.84 2.94 7.52
CA ASP A 222 -25.92 3.06 8.52
C ASP A 222 -25.83 1.97 9.61
N GLY A 223 -24.86 1.04 9.52
CA GLY A 223 -24.71 -0.08 10.45
C GLY A 223 -25.76 -1.18 10.30
N ALA A 224 -26.58 -1.15 9.24
CA ALA A 224 -27.62 -2.14 8.98
C ALA A 224 -27.04 -3.50 8.54
N ILE A 225 -25.81 -3.51 8.02
CA ILE A 225 -25.05 -4.72 7.70
C ILE A 225 -23.59 -4.59 8.15
N ASN A 226 -22.99 -5.70 8.59
CA ASN A 226 -21.56 -5.78 8.89
C ASN A 226 -20.76 -6.07 7.63
N ALA A 227 -20.58 -5.07 6.78
CA ALA A 227 -19.70 -5.15 5.61
C ALA A 227 -18.52 -4.18 5.77
N LEU A 228 -17.30 -4.70 5.67
CA LEU A 228 -16.08 -3.89 5.71
C LEU A 228 -15.65 -3.60 4.28
N VAL A 229 -15.68 -2.32 3.89
CA VAL A 229 -15.17 -1.89 2.58
C VAL A 229 -13.96 -1.00 2.81
N ARG A 230 -12.79 -1.46 2.36
CA ARG A 230 -11.55 -0.69 2.36
C ARG A 230 -11.27 -0.18 0.95
N GLU A 231 -11.38 1.14 0.80
CA GLU A 231 -11.17 1.84 -0.47
C GLU A 231 -9.71 2.28 -0.62
N VAL A 232 -9.39 2.80 -1.80
CA VAL A 232 -8.09 3.38 -2.13
C VAL A 232 -8.26 4.74 -2.79
N LEU A 233 -7.23 5.59 -2.74
CA LEU A 233 -7.22 6.88 -3.42
C LEU A 233 -7.14 6.67 -4.95
N PRO A 234 -8.06 7.21 -5.78
CA PRO A 234 -8.06 6.95 -7.22
C PRO A 234 -7.11 7.85 -8.04
N ILE A 235 -6.54 8.89 -7.43
CA ILE A 235 -5.71 9.90 -8.09
C ILE A 235 -4.53 10.32 -7.20
N ASP A 236 -3.41 10.72 -7.78
CA ASP A 236 -2.27 11.23 -6.99
C ASP A 236 -2.61 12.61 -6.43
N LEU A 237 -2.27 12.83 -5.17
CA LEU A 237 -2.35 14.11 -4.49
C LEU A 237 -0.93 14.65 -4.28
N GLY A 238 -0.71 15.93 -4.56
CA GLY A 238 0.61 16.55 -4.43
C GLY A 238 0.54 18.04 -4.15
N VAL A 239 1.72 18.67 -4.13
CA VAL A 239 1.89 20.12 -4.02
C VAL A 239 2.83 20.66 -5.09
N VAL A 240 2.52 21.83 -5.62
CA VAL A 240 3.39 22.52 -6.57
C VAL A 240 4.59 23.09 -5.82
N THR A 241 5.78 22.72 -6.28
CA THR A 241 7.05 23.32 -5.88
C THR A 241 7.43 24.40 -6.89
N ALA A 242 8.07 25.49 -6.47
CA ALA A 242 8.60 26.49 -7.39
C ALA A 242 9.61 25.89 -8.41
N GLY A 243 9.60 26.46 -9.60
CA GLY A 243 10.05 25.76 -10.81
C GLY A 243 8.93 24.95 -11.48
N GLY A 244 7.71 24.96 -10.95
CA GLY A 244 6.51 24.38 -11.57
C GLY A 244 6.47 22.86 -11.55
N GLN A 245 7.40 22.21 -10.84
CA GLN A 245 7.35 20.77 -10.59
C GLN A 245 6.37 20.46 -9.47
N CYS A 246 5.91 19.23 -9.39
CA CYS A 246 5.02 18.81 -8.31
C CYS A 246 5.63 17.68 -7.49
N ALA A 247 5.50 17.81 -6.18
CA ALA A 247 5.90 16.84 -5.20
C ALA A 247 4.70 16.03 -4.72
N GLU A 248 4.73 14.72 -4.92
CA GLU A 248 3.70 13.78 -4.48
C GLU A 248 3.55 13.76 -2.94
N LEU A 249 2.34 13.93 -2.44
CA LEU A 249 2.01 13.72 -1.02
C LEU A 249 1.46 12.31 -0.82
N VAL A 250 0.43 11.93 -1.57
CA VAL A 250 -0.18 10.60 -1.49
C VAL A 250 -0.36 10.08 -2.90
N VAL A 251 0.14 8.88 -3.17
CA VAL A 251 -0.01 8.24 -4.49
C VAL A 251 -1.36 7.54 -4.59
N ARG A 252 -1.90 7.46 -5.80
CA ARG A 252 -3.08 6.66 -6.11
C ARG A 252 -2.89 5.19 -5.71
N ASN A 253 -3.98 4.47 -5.55
CA ASN A 253 -4.07 3.12 -5.00
C ASN A 253 -3.63 3.01 -3.52
N THR A 254 -3.30 4.12 -2.84
CA THR A 254 -3.08 4.10 -1.38
C THR A 254 -4.39 3.83 -0.64
N ALA A 255 -4.40 2.82 0.22
CA ALA A 255 -5.57 2.46 1.03
C ALA A 255 -5.97 3.62 1.97
N VAL A 256 -7.27 3.90 2.06
CA VAL A 256 -7.84 4.90 2.96
C VAL A 256 -8.59 4.22 4.12
N PRO A 257 -8.55 4.76 5.35
CA PRO A 257 -7.92 6.02 5.76
C PRO A 257 -6.38 5.97 5.84
N VAL A 258 -5.71 7.09 5.63
CA VAL A 258 -4.24 7.22 5.68
C VAL A 258 -3.82 8.61 6.18
N GLY A 259 -2.76 8.65 6.99
CA GLY A 259 -2.03 9.87 7.33
C GLY A 259 -0.64 9.86 6.68
N TRP A 260 -0.26 10.95 6.03
CA TRP A 260 1.04 11.12 5.37
C TRP A 260 1.65 12.47 5.69
N THR A 261 2.98 12.54 5.83
CA THR A 261 3.68 13.79 6.12
C THR A 261 4.91 13.93 5.25
N ARG A 262 5.15 15.14 4.74
CA ARG A 262 6.34 15.48 3.96
C ARG A 262 6.82 16.89 4.30
N THR A 263 8.14 17.03 4.45
CA THR A 263 8.77 18.33 4.76
C THR A 263 9.25 19.03 3.49
N PHE A 264 9.06 20.34 3.48
CA PHE A 264 9.44 21.29 2.43
C PHE A 264 10.29 22.40 3.04
N THR A 265 10.96 23.20 2.20
CA THR A 265 11.74 24.35 2.66
C THR A 265 11.51 25.60 1.82
N THR A 266 11.89 26.77 2.32
CA THR A 266 11.74 28.05 1.61
C THR A 266 12.73 28.20 0.46
N THR A 267 12.32 28.94 -0.57
CA THR A 267 13.11 29.18 -1.79
C THR A 267 13.82 30.50 -1.85
N VAL A 268 13.27 31.47 -1.11
CA VAL A 268 13.65 32.86 -1.17
C VAL A 268 14.26 33.23 0.17
N ASP A 269 15.39 33.93 0.14
CA ASP A 269 16.00 34.46 1.35
C ASP A 269 15.02 35.39 2.06
N GLN A 270 14.96 35.28 3.39
CA GLN A 270 14.11 36.11 4.24
C GLN A 270 12.60 35.95 3.94
N GLN A 271 12.19 34.83 3.36
CA GLN A 271 10.78 34.53 3.08
C GLN A 271 9.97 34.43 4.37
N THR A 272 8.94 35.28 4.51
CA THR A 272 8.06 35.34 5.71
C THR A 272 6.69 34.69 5.50
N THR A 273 6.36 34.34 4.25
CA THR A 273 5.09 33.71 3.85
C THR A 273 5.34 32.62 2.82
N ALA A 274 4.64 31.49 2.99
CA ALA A 274 4.72 30.30 2.16
C ALA A 274 3.35 30.02 1.50
N ARG A 275 3.29 29.98 0.16
CA ARG A 275 2.11 29.51 -0.58
C ARG A 275 2.28 28.05 -1.00
N ILE A 276 1.40 27.18 -0.50
CA ILE A 276 1.40 25.74 -0.78
C ILE A 276 0.18 25.44 -1.63
N ARG A 277 0.40 25.28 -2.94
CA ARG A 277 -0.66 24.97 -3.91
C ARG A 277 -0.87 23.47 -3.95
N ILE A 278 -2.07 23.02 -3.63
CA ILE A 278 -2.44 21.62 -3.57
C ILE A 278 -3.09 21.21 -4.88
N VAL A 279 -2.71 20.04 -5.34
CA VAL A 279 -3.03 19.60 -6.68
C VAL A 279 -3.30 18.11 -6.76
N GLU A 280 -4.10 17.73 -7.76
CA GLU A 280 -4.27 16.34 -8.18
C GLU A 280 -3.68 16.07 -9.58
N SER A 281 -3.22 14.84 -9.81
CA SER A 281 -2.64 14.43 -11.09
C SER A 281 -2.92 12.98 -11.43
N ARG A 282 -3.11 12.72 -12.73
CA ARG A 282 -3.26 11.36 -13.29
C ARG A 282 -2.02 10.83 -14.01
N ASN A 283 -1.16 11.73 -14.52
CA ASN A 283 0.00 11.42 -15.37
C ASN A 283 1.10 12.48 -15.17
N ALA A 284 1.91 12.33 -14.11
CA ALA A 284 3.09 13.19 -13.87
C ALA A 284 2.85 14.69 -14.15
N PHE A 285 1.90 15.29 -13.44
CA PHE A 285 1.69 16.74 -13.20
C PHE A 285 1.80 17.71 -14.40
N ALA A 286 1.59 17.26 -15.64
CA ALA A 286 1.66 18.12 -16.83
C ALA A 286 0.42 19.02 -17.04
N SER A 287 -0.70 18.70 -16.39
CA SER A 287 -1.95 19.45 -16.46
C SER A 287 -2.67 19.34 -15.12
N VAL A 288 -2.58 20.37 -14.30
CA VAL A 288 -2.82 20.23 -12.87
C VAL A 288 -4.10 20.96 -12.46
N GLY A 289 -5.10 20.22 -11.99
CA GLY A 289 -6.25 20.80 -11.32
C GLY A 289 -5.83 21.29 -9.94
N GLU A 290 -5.92 22.59 -9.69
CA GLU A 290 -5.68 23.15 -8.36
C GLU A 290 -6.90 22.89 -7.47
N LEU A 291 -6.67 22.19 -6.35
CA LEU A 291 -7.71 21.86 -5.38
C LEU A 291 -7.87 22.95 -4.30
N GLY A 292 -6.80 23.69 -4.05
CA GLY A 292 -6.76 24.79 -3.10
C GLY A 292 -5.34 25.22 -2.80
N THR A 293 -5.21 26.34 -2.08
CA THR A 293 -3.91 26.89 -1.68
C THR A 293 -3.91 27.20 -0.19
N ILE A 294 -2.89 26.73 0.53
CA ILE A 294 -2.61 27.13 1.91
C ILE A 294 -1.63 28.31 1.87
N VAL A 295 -1.96 29.39 2.59
CA VAL A 295 -1.06 30.53 2.79
C VAL A 295 -0.57 30.53 4.23
N LEU A 296 0.65 30.04 4.43
CA LEU A 296 1.30 29.97 5.74
C LEU A 296 2.11 31.26 5.98
N THR A 297 1.60 32.14 6.83
CA THR A 297 2.25 33.41 7.21
C THR A 297 2.98 33.30 8.55
N GLY A 298 3.98 34.16 8.77
CA GLY A 298 4.66 34.26 10.06
C GLY A 298 5.92 33.40 10.17
N LEU A 299 6.51 33.04 9.03
CA LEU A 299 7.82 32.39 9.00
C LEU A 299 8.89 33.35 9.51
N LEU A 300 9.84 32.85 10.28
CA LEU A 300 11.00 33.63 10.68
C LEU A 300 11.90 33.92 9.47
N PRO A 301 12.37 35.15 9.28
CA PRO A 301 13.29 35.47 8.21
C PRO A 301 14.59 34.66 8.32
N ALA A 302 14.85 33.80 7.33
CA ALA A 302 16.01 32.91 7.27
C ALA A 302 16.53 32.78 5.82
N PRO A 303 17.78 32.35 5.60
CA PRO A 303 18.26 32.02 4.25
C PRO A 303 17.39 30.92 3.61
N ALA A 304 17.27 30.95 2.29
CA ALA A 304 16.59 29.91 1.52
C ALA A 304 17.13 28.51 1.88
N GLY A 305 16.26 27.52 1.94
CA GLY A 305 16.60 26.16 2.31
C GLY A 305 16.64 25.89 3.82
N THR A 306 16.52 26.91 4.67
CA THR A 306 16.65 26.75 6.13
C THR A 306 15.33 26.45 6.84
N THR A 307 14.23 27.09 6.42
CA THR A 307 12.94 26.97 7.12
C THR A 307 12.26 25.65 6.79
N GLU A 308 12.07 24.77 7.78
CA GLU A 308 11.38 23.49 7.57
C GLU A 308 9.86 23.63 7.73
N ILE A 309 9.13 23.36 6.65
CA ILE A 309 7.66 23.39 6.59
C ILE A 309 7.16 21.96 6.41
N GLU A 310 6.54 21.42 7.46
CA GLU A 310 5.86 20.13 7.43
C GLU A 310 4.48 20.27 6.77
N VAL A 311 4.21 19.45 5.77
CA VAL A 311 2.88 19.30 5.15
C VAL A 311 2.35 17.91 5.45
N ALA A 312 1.33 17.86 6.30
CA ALA A 312 0.61 16.65 6.67
C ALA A 312 -0.70 16.53 5.87
N VAL A 313 -1.03 15.32 5.43
CA VAL A 313 -2.27 14.95 4.75
C VAL A 313 -2.94 13.86 5.58
N ASP A 314 -4.18 14.12 5.97
CA ASP A 314 -5.06 13.16 6.60
C ASP A 314 -6.24 12.87 5.68
N ILE A 315 -6.36 11.61 5.23
CA ILE A 315 -7.47 11.14 4.42
C ILE A 315 -8.29 10.16 5.26
N THR A 316 -9.56 10.47 5.49
CA THR A 316 -10.46 9.65 6.29
C THR A 316 -11.18 8.58 5.47
N ALA A 317 -11.83 7.64 6.14
CA ALA A 317 -12.56 6.54 5.49
C ALA A 317 -13.81 7.00 4.71
N ASP A 318 -14.33 8.18 5.01
CA ASP A 318 -15.39 8.89 4.28
C ASP A 318 -14.85 9.77 3.14
N GLY A 319 -13.54 9.75 2.87
CA GLY A 319 -12.93 10.48 1.76
C GLY A 319 -12.68 11.97 2.03
N ARG A 320 -12.85 12.45 3.27
CA ARG A 320 -12.47 13.82 3.64
C ARG A 320 -10.94 13.91 3.68
N ILE A 321 -10.40 14.90 2.97
CA ILE A 321 -8.97 15.15 2.88
C ILE A 321 -8.68 16.45 3.63
N THR A 322 -7.88 16.38 4.69
CA THR A 322 -7.38 17.56 5.41
C THR A 322 -5.89 17.68 5.18
N ILE A 323 -5.44 18.85 4.78
CA ILE A 323 -4.02 19.14 4.56
C ILE A 323 -3.62 20.25 5.51
N THR A 324 -2.58 20.00 6.30
CA THR A 324 -2.08 20.91 7.31
C THR A 324 -0.64 21.25 6.99
N ALA A 325 -0.32 22.53 6.93
CA ALA A 325 1.03 23.06 6.82
C ALA A 325 1.46 23.66 8.14
N ARG A 326 2.65 23.29 8.61
CA ARG A 326 3.23 23.75 9.87
C ARG A 326 4.70 24.09 9.67
N ASP A 327 5.12 25.26 10.14
CA ASP A 327 6.54 25.54 10.34
C ASP A 327 7.01 24.81 11.61
N LEU A 328 8.08 24.03 11.49
CA LEU A 328 8.62 23.24 12.60
C LEU A 328 9.36 24.10 13.64
N THR A 329 9.73 25.32 13.28
CA THR A 329 10.47 26.25 14.15
C THR A 329 9.57 27.25 14.86
N THR A 330 8.38 27.52 14.33
CA THR A 330 7.43 28.49 14.89
C THR A 330 6.11 27.82 15.30
N THR A 331 5.16 28.62 15.80
CA THR A 331 3.78 28.19 16.04
C THR A 331 2.88 28.39 14.81
N ALA A 332 3.45 28.76 13.65
CA ALA A 332 2.67 28.99 12.44
C ALA A 332 2.11 27.67 11.90
N VAL A 333 0.78 27.59 11.85
CA VAL A 333 0.04 26.44 11.33
C VAL A 333 -1.14 26.95 10.52
N GLN A 334 -1.37 26.35 9.35
CA GLN A 334 -2.57 26.57 8.55
C GLN A 334 -3.06 25.25 7.97
N SER A 335 -4.37 25.13 7.76
CA SER A 335 -4.94 23.91 7.20
C SER A 335 -6.06 24.23 6.22
N ILE A 336 -6.31 23.27 5.33
CA ILE A 336 -7.44 23.30 4.41
C ILE A 336 -8.10 21.93 4.41
N THR A 337 -9.42 21.90 4.34
CA THR A 337 -10.17 20.66 4.13
C THR A 337 -10.72 20.69 2.72
N LEU A 338 -10.40 19.66 1.96
CA LEU A 338 -10.73 19.59 0.55
C LEU A 338 -12.06 18.90 0.25
N PRO A 339 -12.73 19.35 -0.82
CA PRO A 339 -12.32 20.51 -1.62
C PRO A 339 -12.80 21.83 -1.01
N SER A 340 -11.94 22.85 -1.13
CA SER A 340 -12.19 24.24 -0.75
C SER A 340 -12.67 25.07 -1.95
N ALA A 341 -13.23 26.25 -1.71
CA ALA A 341 -13.54 27.19 -2.80
C ALA A 341 -12.26 27.58 -3.57
N PRO A 342 -12.31 27.70 -4.92
CA PRO A 342 -11.16 28.16 -5.70
C PRO A 342 -10.77 29.60 -5.30
N VAL A 343 -9.48 29.83 -5.09
CA VAL A 343 -8.92 31.18 -4.87
C VAL A 343 -8.72 31.84 -6.24
N PRO A 344 -9.16 33.10 -6.47
CA PRO A 344 -8.94 33.78 -7.74
C PRO A 344 -7.44 33.89 -8.04
N PRO A 345 -7.02 33.85 -9.32
CA PRO A 345 -5.62 33.93 -9.70
C PRO A 345 -5.04 35.28 -9.26
N GLY A 346 -4.21 35.23 -8.20
CA GLY A 346 -3.46 36.37 -7.70
C GLY A 346 -2.11 36.47 -8.42
N THR A 347 -1.82 37.65 -8.95
CA THR A 347 -0.52 38.00 -9.52
C THR A 347 0.59 37.91 -8.48
N GLY A 348 1.60 37.08 -8.78
CA GLY A 348 2.97 37.17 -8.27
C GLY A 348 3.13 37.23 -6.76
N GLY A 349 3.22 36.08 -6.10
CA GLY A 349 3.80 36.03 -4.77
C GLY A 349 4.35 34.65 -4.44
N ASP A 350 5.60 34.67 -4.00
CA ASP A 350 6.57 33.58 -3.81
C ASP A 350 5.99 32.18 -3.48
N GLU A 351 6.14 31.26 -4.45
CA GLU A 351 5.94 29.81 -4.34
C GLU A 351 7.15 29.12 -3.67
N ILE A 352 6.98 27.94 -3.08
CA ILE A 352 7.97 27.24 -2.21
C ILE A 352 8.70 26.09 -2.98
N VAL A 353 10.01 25.84 -2.80
CA VAL A 353 10.80 24.70 -3.41
C VAL A 353 11.69 23.98 -2.43
N ALA A 354 11.96 22.74 -2.82
CA ALA A 354 13.03 21.82 -2.44
C ALA A 354 12.54 20.80 -1.40
N VAL A 355 12.50 19.55 -1.88
CA VAL A 355 12.05 18.38 -1.15
C VAL A 355 13.22 17.89 -0.31
N ALA A 356 13.03 17.78 1.01
CA ALA A 356 13.90 17.00 1.88
C ALA A 356 13.09 15.84 2.51
N THR A 357 13.68 14.64 2.42
CA THR A 357 13.33 13.33 3.04
C THR A 357 11.89 13.04 3.52
N THR A 358 11.38 11.88 3.08
CA THR A 358 10.06 11.33 3.43
C THR A 358 10.00 10.67 4.81
N ALA A 359 8.90 10.88 5.54
CA ALA A 359 8.53 10.07 6.70
C ALA A 359 7.57 8.93 6.27
N PRO A 360 7.63 7.74 6.88
CA PRO A 360 6.73 6.63 6.55
C PRO A 360 5.30 6.87 7.08
N PRO A 361 4.28 6.23 6.48
CA PRO A 361 2.88 6.46 6.82
C PRO A 361 2.54 6.00 8.24
N VAL A 362 1.67 6.77 8.90
CA VAL A 362 1.03 6.39 10.17
C VAL A 362 -0.43 6.06 9.85
N ALA A 363 -0.85 4.83 10.14
CA ALA A 363 -2.25 4.47 10.01
C ALA A 363 -3.07 5.24 11.06
N ALA A 364 -4.02 6.07 10.61
CA ALA A 364 -4.95 6.76 11.51
C ALA A 364 -5.77 5.71 12.30
N ALA A 365 -5.76 5.81 13.62
CA ALA A 365 -6.44 4.87 14.49
C ALA A 365 -7.96 4.89 14.26
N VAL A 366 -8.53 3.74 13.91
CA VAL A 366 -9.99 3.52 13.92
C VAL A 366 -10.45 3.50 15.38
N PRO A 367 -11.47 4.29 15.78
CA PRO A 367 -12.01 4.20 17.13
C PRO A 367 -12.59 2.81 17.36
N ALA A 368 -12.20 2.16 18.46
CA ALA A 368 -12.71 0.86 18.83
C ALA A 368 -14.24 0.91 19.01
N PRO A 369 -15.00 -0.13 18.61
CA PRO A 369 -16.43 -0.19 18.88
C PRO A 369 -16.68 -0.18 20.40
N PRO A 370 -17.79 0.42 20.87
CA PRO A 370 -18.07 0.52 22.29
C PRO A 370 -18.23 -0.88 22.90
N PRO A 371 -17.71 -1.12 24.12
CA PRO A 371 -17.92 -2.40 24.80
C PRO A 371 -19.39 -2.54 25.20
N HIS A 372 -19.99 -3.69 24.88
CA HIS A 372 -21.27 -4.11 25.46
C HIS A 372 -21.09 -4.43 26.96
N PRO A 373 -22.15 -4.24 27.78
CA PRO A 373 -22.03 -4.16 29.23
C PRO A 373 -21.84 -5.55 29.83
N THR A 374 -20.79 -5.71 30.64
CA THR A 374 -20.63 -6.85 31.54
C THR A 374 -20.99 -6.42 32.96
N GLU A 375 -21.77 -7.26 33.62
CA GLU A 375 -22.40 -7.09 34.92
C GLU A 375 -21.46 -6.63 36.05
N THR A 376 -22.08 -5.86 36.94
CA THR A 376 -21.50 -5.26 38.14
C THR A 376 -21.35 -6.29 39.26
N VAL A 377 -20.15 -6.48 39.81
CA VAL A 377 -19.96 -6.92 41.21
C VAL A 377 -18.69 -6.29 41.82
N GLY A 378 -18.88 -5.43 42.83
CA GLY A 378 -18.19 -5.48 44.12
C GLY A 378 -16.75 -4.96 44.28
N MET A 379 -16.63 -3.67 44.63
CA MET A 379 -15.81 -3.06 45.71
C MET A 379 -14.35 -3.50 45.97
N SER A 380 -13.39 -2.56 45.85
CA SER A 380 -12.69 -1.89 46.99
C SER A 380 -11.48 -1.03 46.51
N GLU A 381 -11.47 0.25 46.88
CA GLU A 381 -10.38 1.26 46.78
C GLU A 381 -9.41 1.19 48.00
N PRO A 382 -8.40 2.08 48.21
CA PRO A 382 -7.41 2.68 47.30
C PRO A 382 -5.97 2.64 47.89
N HIS A 383 -4.93 2.93 47.08
CA HIS A 383 -3.67 3.49 47.61
C HIS A 383 -3.08 4.56 46.67
N GLN A 384 -2.66 5.68 47.27
CA GLN A 384 -2.14 6.90 46.64
C GLN A 384 -0.59 6.97 46.64
N ASN A 385 -0.06 7.54 45.53
CA ASN A 385 1.09 8.46 45.36
C ASN A 385 2.56 7.98 45.55
N PRO A 386 3.60 8.73 45.03
CA PRO A 386 3.63 9.82 44.04
C PRO A 386 4.82 9.81 43.00
N ALA A 387 4.74 10.70 42.00
CA ALA A 387 5.80 11.45 41.26
C ALA A 387 7.00 10.74 40.57
N GLY A 388 7.24 11.11 39.29
CA GLY A 388 8.51 10.89 38.59
C GLY A 388 8.44 11.04 37.07
N ASP A 389 8.65 12.27 36.60
CA ASP A 389 8.82 12.66 35.19
C ASP A 389 10.13 12.11 34.61
N GLN A 390 10.07 11.26 33.57
CA GLN A 390 11.12 11.11 32.55
C GLN A 390 10.51 10.63 31.23
N THR A 391 10.57 11.50 30.23
CA THR A 391 10.31 11.23 28.81
C THR A 391 11.48 10.44 28.20
N GLN A 392 11.25 9.18 27.84
CA GLN A 392 12.12 8.43 26.92
C GLN A 392 11.28 7.72 25.86
N SER A 393 11.38 8.21 24.63
CA SER A 393 10.85 7.57 23.42
C SER A 393 11.63 6.28 23.12
N SER A 394 11.09 5.14 23.55
CA SER A 394 11.55 3.79 23.17
C SER A 394 10.35 2.99 22.65
N ALA A 395 10.54 2.27 21.54
CA ALA A 395 9.52 1.38 20.99
C ALA A 395 9.19 0.24 22.00
N PRO A 396 7.96 -0.29 22.05
CA PRO A 396 7.52 -1.12 23.17
C PRO A 396 8.22 -2.49 23.24
N GLY A 397 8.89 -2.78 24.37
CA GLY A 397 8.57 -3.93 25.22
C GLY A 397 9.36 -5.27 25.14
N TYR A 398 10.43 -5.43 24.35
CA TYR A 398 11.17 -6.71 24.30
C TYR A 398 12.60 -6.60 24.87
N GLN A 399 12.89 -7.41 25.90
CA GLN A 399 14.23 -7.50 26.51
C GLN A 399 15.11 -8.52 25.76
N PRO A 400 16.43 -8.25 25.59
CA PRO A 400 17.35 -9.21 25.00
C PRO A 400 17.50 -10.46 25.88
N SER A 401 17.63 -11.63 25.26
CA SER A 401 17.98 -12.84 26.01
C SER A 401 19.37 -12.73 26.66
N GLN A 402 19.60 -13.48 27.75
CA GLN A 402 20.89 -13.52 28.45
C GLN A 402 22.05 -13.92 27.53
N GLN A 403 21.80 -14.80 26.54
CA GLN A 403 22.81 -15.18 25.55
C GLN A 403 23.21 -14.01 24.66
N ILE A 404 22.26 -13.14 24.28
CA ILE A 404 22.53 -11.92 23.50
C ILE A 404 23.34 -10.93 24.33
N LEU A 405 22.98 -10.71 25.60
CA LEU A 405 23.71 -9.82 26.49
C LEU A 405 25.15 -10.29 26.70
N ALA A 406 25.35 -11.60 26.94
CA ALA A 406 26.67 -12.19 27.08
C ALA A 406 27.50 -12.05 25.78
N ALA A 407 26.90 -12.32 24.62
CA ALA A 407 27.59 -12.15 23.33
C ALA A 407 27.97 -10.68 23.06
N ALA A 408 27.08 -9.73 23.40
CA ALA A 408 27.34 -8.30 23.23
C ALA A 408 28.44 -7.80 24.18
N GLN A 409 28.46 -8.27 25.42
CA GLN A 409 29.52 -7.96 26.39
C GLN A 409 30.87 -8.52 25.94
N ASN A 410 30.91 -9.79 25.52
CA ASN A 410 32.14 -10.44 25.05
C ASN A 410 32.74 -9.74 23.82
N ASN A 411 31.89 -9.13 22.99
CA ASN A 411 32.31 -8.43 21.76
C ASN A 411 32.36 -6.89 21.92
N ARG A 412 32.18 -6.38 23.15
CA ARG A 412 32.23 -4.94 23.48
C ARG A 412 31.34 -4.09 22.56
N LEU A 413 30.08 -4.49 22.39
CA LEU A 413 29.16 -3.81 21.47
C LEU A 413 28.55 -2.52 22.03
N GLY A 414 28.80 -2.19 23.30
CA GLY A 414 28.29 -0.98 23.94
C GLY A 414 26.85 -1.14 24.45
N ARG A 415 26.13 -0.01 24.56
CA ARG A 415 24.79 0.02 25.13
C ARG A 415 23.79 -0.69 24.21
N HIS A 416 22.84 -1.44 24.81
CA HIS A 416 21.69 -2.00 24.10
C HIS A 416 20.73 -0.89 23.67
N GLU A 417 20.25 -0.96 22.43
CA GLU A 417 19.38 0.07 21.86
C GLU A 417 17.97 -0.44 21.57
N ALA A 418 17.86 -1.60 20.93
CA ALA A 418 16.57 -2.17 20.56
C ALA A 418 16.65 -3.69 20.35
N THR A 419 15.54 -4.39 20.61
CA THR A 419 15.40 -5.83 20.33
C THR A 419 14.12 -6.10 19.54
N TYR A 420 14.27 -6.90 18.49
CA TYR A 420 13.23 -7.26 17.55
C TYR A 420 13.05 -8.79 17.55
N PRO A 421 11.90 -9.30 18.03
CA PRO A 421 11.60 -10.72 17.99
C PRO A 421 11.26 -11.19 16.56
N HIS A 422 11.41 -12.48 16.30
CA HIS A 422 10.95 -13.11 15.06
C HIS A 422 9.41 -13.19 15.01
N ARG A 423 8.79 -12.69 13.94
CA ARG A 423 7.36 -12.77 13.63
C ARG A 423 6.98 -14.22 13.29
N TYR A 424 6.20 -14.86 14.17
CA TYR A 424 5.43 -16.06 13.83
C TYR A 424 3.99 -15.65 13.46
N PHE A 425 3.43 -16.25 12.42
CA PHE A 425 2.03 -16.09 12.02
C PHE A 425 1.10 -16.73 13.08
N ASP A 426 0.24 -15.94 13.72
CA ASP A 426 -0.88 -16.41 14.58
C ASP A 426 -2.12 -16.85 13.78
N ARG A 427 -1.98 -17.27 12.50
CA ARG A 427 -3.10 -17.79 11.71
C ARG A 427 -2.67 -18.93 10.78
N LEU A 428 -2.61 -20.13 11.32
CA LEU A 428 -2.92 -21.35 10.59
C LEU A 428 -3.97 -22.11 11.41
N PRO A 429 -5.03 -22.67 10.80
CA PRO A 429 -5.86 -23.63 11.51
C PRO A 429 -4.95 -24.79 11.90
N THR A 430 -4.66 -24.92 13.19
CA THR A 430 -3.78 -25.94 13.76
C THR A 430 -4.32 -27.36 13.59
N GLY A 431 -5.55 -27.55 13.12
CA GLY A 431 -6.18 -28.85 12.89
C GLY A 431 -5.52 -29.70 11.80
N PRO A 432 -5.61 -29.33 10.51
CA PRO A 432 -5.25 -30.24 9.41
C PRO A 432 -3.74 -30.48 9.28
N ILE A 433 -2.89 -29.47 9.55
CA ILE A 433 -1.43 -29.61 9.39
C ILE A 433 -0.83 -30.38 10.57
N ALA A 434 -1.28 -30.13 11.81
CA ALA A 434 -0.83 -30.90 12.96
C ALA A 434 -1.32 -32.36 12.87
N ALA A 435 -2.56 -32.59 12.39
CA ALA A 435 -3.06 -33.94 12.12
C ALA A 435 -2.19 -34.66 11.07
N THR A 436 -1.79 -33.98 10.00
CA THR A 436 -0.91 -34.56 8.96
C THR A 436 0.47 -34.91 9.52
N VAL A 437 1.05 -34.06 10.36
CA VAL A 437 2.38 -34.31 11.00
C VAL A 437 2.30 -35.43 12.03
N ILE A 438 1.24 -35.49 12.84
CA ILE A 438 1.00 -36.57 13.81
C ILE A 438 0.77 -37.90 13.09
N VAL A 439 0.02 -37.90 11.98
CA VAL A 439 -0.21 -39.10 11.16
C VAL A 439 1.09 -39.58 10.51
N LEU A 440 1.94 -38.69 9.99
CA LEU A 440 3.25 -39.05 9.44
C LEU A 440 4.20 -39.59 10.52
N ALA A 441 4.15 -39.03 11.74
CA ALA A 441 4.92 -39.53 12.87
C ALA A 441 4.45 -40.92 13.32
N ILE A 442 3.13 -41.16 13.37
CA ILE A 442 2.56 -42.49 13.68
C ILE A 442 2.91 -43.49 12.58
N LEU A 443 2.90 -43.08 11.30
CA LEU A 443 3.32 -43.92 10.18
C LEU A 443 4.80 -44.33 10.29
N ALA A 444 5.67 -43.36 10.62
CA ALA A 444 7.10 -43.60 10.80
C ALA A 444 7.39 -44.53 11.98
N ILE A 445 6.65 -44.40 13.08
CA ILE A 445 6.76 -45.29 14.25
C ILE A 445 6.23 -46.70 13.94
N GLY A 446 5.15 -46.81 13.16
CA GLY A 446 4.59 -48.09 12.72
C GLY A 446 5.51 -48.87 11.77
N LEU A 447 6.17 -48.16 10.84
CA LEU A 447 7.18 -48.72 9.93
C LEU A 447 8.45 -49.15 10.68
N ALA A 448 8.87 -48.40 11.70
CA ALA A 448 10.05 -48.74 12.51
C ALA A 448 9.83 -49.95 13.45
N ARG A 449 8.57 -50.34 13.72
CA ARG A 449 8.23 -51.42 14.66
C ARG A 449 7.55 -52.63 14.03
N GLY A 450 7.57 -52.76 12.70
CA GLY A 450 7.13 -53.99 12.01
C GLY A 450 5.63 -54.28 12.15
N GLY A 451 4.78 -53.25 12.29
CA GLY A 451 3.33 -53.42 12.44
C GLY A 451 2.61 -53.64 11.11
N VAL A 452 2.12 -54.86 10.87
CA VAL A 452 1.36 -55.30 9.67
C VAL A 452 -0.02 -54.61 9.52
N ILE A 453 -0.42 -53.74 10.45
CA ILE A 453 -1.78 -53.13 10.47
C ILE A 453 -1.92 -51.93 9.50
N VAL A 454 -0.85 -51.46 8.86
CA VAL A 454 -0.88 -50.19 8.11
C VAL A 454 -1.50 -50.30 6.70
N LEU A 455 -1.68 -51.49 6.12
CA LEU A 455 -2.23 -51.60 4.76
C LEU A 455 -3.74 -51.32 4.64
N GLY A 456 -4.51 -51.43 5.72
CA GLY A 456 -5.98 -51.22 5.67
C GLY A 456 -6.42 -49.76 5.78
N LEU A 457 -5.63 -48.89 6.43
CA LEU A 457 -6.06 -47.52 6.75
C LEU A 457 -5.77 -46.50 5.65
N ILE A 458 -4.78 -46.79 4.79
CA ILE A 458 -4.33 -45.90 3.71
C ILE A 458 -5.45 -45.62 2.68
N PRO A 459 -6.18 -46.62 2.14
CA PRO A 459 -7.27 -46.35 1.20
C PRO A 459 -8.47 -45.70 1.87
N PHE A 460 -8.77 -46.02 3.13
CA PHE A 460 -9.88 -45.41 3.88
C PHE A 460 -9.63 -43.92 4.15
N MET A 461 -8.40 -43.54 4.52
CA MET A 461 -8.04 -42.15 4.78
C MET A 461 -7.84 -41.30 3.51
N ALA A 462 -7.43 -41.92 2.39
CA ALA A 462 -7.37 -41.22 1.09
C ALA A 462 -8.77 -40.79 0.62
N VAL A 463 -9.80 -41.61 0.88
CA VAL A 463 -11.21 -41.30 0.56
C VAL A 463 -11.76 -40.17 1.46
N VAL A 464 -11.32 -40.09 2.71
CA VAL A 464 -11.72 -39.04 3.65
C VAL A 464 -11.03 -37.70 3.37
N ILE A 465 -9.75 -37.73 2.97
CA ILE A 465 -8.96 -36.51 2.70
C ILE A 465 -9.26 -35.92 1.31
N ALA A 466 -9.55 -36.75 0.29
CA ALA A 466 -9.74 -36.26 -1.08
C ALA A 466 -11.17 -35.77 -1.39
N GLY A 467 -12.14 -36.02 -0.51
CA GLY A 467 -13.56 -35.79 -0.78
C GLY A 467 -14.09 -36.72 -1.87
N TRP A 468 -15.37 -37.10 -1.80
CA TRP A 468 -16.02 -38.08 -2.69
C TRP A 468 -15.98 -37.75 -4.21
N ARG A 469 -15.39 -36.63 -4.62
CA ARG A 469 -15.46 -36.05 -5.98
C ARG A 469 -14.33 -36.50 -6.93
N TRP A 470 -13.32 -37.22 -6.44
CA TRP A 470 -12.13 -37.62 -7.23
C TRP A 470 -11.92 -39.14 -7.37
N LEU A 471 -12.89 -39.95 -6.93
CA LEU A 471 -12.82 -41.42 -6.99
C LEU A 471 -12.63 -42.00 -8.40
N PRO A 472 -13.21 -41.44 -9.49
CA PRO A 472 -13.00 -41.98 -10.83
C PRO A 472 -11.55 -41.82 -11.33
N THR A 473 -10.89 -40.73 -10.95
CA THR A 473 -9.55 -40.37 -11.45
C THR A 473 -8.44 -41.20 -10.82
N PHE A 474 -8.68 -41.75 -9.64
CA PHE A 474 -7.71 -42.60 -8.92
C PHE A 474 -7.70 -44.06 -9.41
N LEU A 475 -8.81 -44.52 -10.00
CA LEU A 475 -8.94 -45.91 -10.48
C LEU A 475 -8.28 -46.14 -11.85
N GLU A 476 -8.05 -45.08 -12.64
CA GLU A 476 -7.61 -45.24 -14.03
C GLU A 476 -6.10 -45.34 -14.21
N SER A 477 -5.26 -44.92 -13.25
CA SER A 477 -3.82 -45.23 -13.30
C SER A 477 -3.05 -44.82 -12.02
N PRO A 478 -2.45 -45.77 -11.29
CA PRO A 478 -1.53 -45.48 -10.18
C PRO A 478 -0.24 -44.74 -10.59
N ARG A 479 0.19 -44.86 -11.85
CA ARG A 479 1.47 -44.33 -12.34
C ARG A 479 1.48 -42.80 -12.50
N HIS A 480 0.35 -42.19 -12.84
CA HIS A 480 0.24 -40.74 -13.01
C HIS A 480 0.16 -39.97 -11.67
N ALA A 481 -0.33 -40.60 -10.60
CA ALA A 481 -0.39 -39.99 -9.27
C ALA A 481 1.02 -39.80 -8.65
N LEU A 482 1.91 -40.76 -8.86
CA LEU A 482 3.29 -40.71 -8.35
C LEU A 482 4.13 -39.62 -9.06
N ALA A 483 3.94 -39.46 -10.37
CA ALA A 483 4.65 -38.45 -11.16
C ALA A 483 4.25 -37.01 -10.80
N ARG A 484 3.00 -36.78 -10.37
CA ARG A 484 2.51 -35.47 -9.92
C ARG A 484 3.01 -35.08 -8.52
N PHE A 485 3.28 -36.06 -7.65
CA PHE A 485 3.91 -35.81 -6.34
C PHE A 485 5.41 -35.53 -6.44
N ALA A 486 6.09 -36.04 -7.48
CA ALA A 486 7.52 -35.85 -7.69
C ALA A 486 7.93 -34.43 -8.14
N TYR A 487 6.98 -33.54 -8.43
CA TYR A 487 7.21 -32.17 -8.91
C TYR A 487 6.90 -31.07 -7.88
N LEU A 488 6.80 -31.41 -6.59
CA LEU A 488 6.82 -30.41 -5.52
C LEU A 488 8.28 -30.02 -5.22
N PRO A 489 8.68 -28.76 -5.44
CA PRO A 489 10.05 -28.33 -5.13
C PRO A 489 10.23 -28.27 -3.62
N VAL A 490 10.82 -29.32 -3.04
CA VAL A 490 11.35 -29.30 -1.67
C VAL A 490 12.67 -28.53 -1.70
N ARG A 491 12.59 -27.20 -1.76
CA ARG A 491 13.72 -26.32 -1.43
C ARG A 491 13.28 -25.32 -0.36
N GLY A 492 13.72 -25.57 0.88
CA GLY A 492 13.83 -24.53 1.91
C GLY A 492 12.75 -24.48 3.00
N VAL A 493 12.27 -25.61 3.52
CA VAL A 493 11.61 -25.62 4.84
C VAL A 493 12.69 -25.67 5.92
N GLY A 494 13.26 -24.52 6.24
CA GLY A 494 14.07 -24.38 7.45
C GLY A 494 13.16 -24.26 8.67
N PHE A 495 13.19 -25.23 9.58
CA PHE A 495 12.58 -25.12 10.90
C PHE A 495 13.34 -24.05 11.70
N GLY A 496 12.92 -22.79 11.59
CA GLY A 496 13.42 -21.71 12.44
C GLY A 496 13.01 -21.95 13.89
N SER A 497 13.97 -21.85 14.81
CA SER A 497 13.73 -21.92 16.26
C SER A 497 12.65 -20.92 16.68
N ARG A 498 11.73 -21.34 17.57
CA ARG A 498 10.63 -20.54 18.17
C ARG A 498 11.09 -19.31 18.98
N THR A 499 12.36 -18.91 18.91
CA THR A 499 13.01 -17.96 19.83
C THR A 499 14.00 -17.00 19.17
N ALA A 500 13.99 -16.87 17.83
CA ALA A 500 14.96 -16.00 17.17
C ALA A 500 14.76 -14.51 17.53
N GLN A 501 15.86 -13.82 17.85
CA GLN A 501 15.89 -12.41 18.26
C GLN A 501 17.00 -11.67 17.53
N LEU A 502 16.70 -10.45 17.10
CA LEU A 502 17.64 -9.50 16.52
C LEU A 502 17.81 -8.35 17.52
N SER A 503 19.00 -8.10 18.05
CA SER A 503 19.24 -6.98 18.97
C SER A 503 20.34 -6.07 18.45
N LEU A 504 20.06 -4.77 18.46
CA LEU A 504 20.97 -3.71 18.05
C LEU A 504 21.64 -3.10 19.27
N PHE A 505 22.91 -2.77 19.10
CA PHE A 505 23.78 -2.12 20.07
C PHE A 505 24.55 -1.00 19.38
N GLU A 506 25.09 -0.10 20.19
CA GLU A 506 25.85 1.07 19.76
C GLU A 506 26.95 0.77 18.72
N HIS A 507 27.66 -0.36 18.85
CA HIS A 507 28.79 -0.74 17.99
C HIS A 507 28.58 -2.04 17.20
N GLY A 508 27.41 -2.68 17.28
CA GLY A 508 27.11 -3.86 16.48
C GLY A 508 25.70 -4.41 16.66
N LEU A 509 25.43 -5.54 16.03
CA LEU A 509 24.23 -6.33 16.30
C LEU A 509 24.56 -7.75 16.73
N VAL A 510 23.59 -8.34 17.42
CA VAL A 510 23.59 -9.76 17.74
C VAL A 510 22.31 -10.38 17.20
N VAL A 511 22.46 -11.49 16.47
CA VAL A 511 21.32 -12.33 16.07
C VAL A 511 21.41 -13.65 16.83
N ALA A 512 20.37 -13.96 17.59
CA ALA A 512 20.20 -15.26 18.23
C ALA A 512 19.15 -16.09 17.49
N ALA A 513 19.46 -17.36 17.19
CA ALA A 513 18.54 -18.32 16.61
C ALA A 513 18.75 -19.70 17.25
N GLY A 514 17.89 -20.05 18.21
CA GLY A 514 18.06 -21.29 18.99
C GLY A 514 19.24 -21.17 19.94
N SER A 515 20.23 -22.07 19.83
CA SER A 515 21.46 -22.06 20.63
C SER A 515 22.62 -21.30 19.96
N ARG A 516 22.42 -20.77 18.76
CA ARG A 516 23.47 -20.04 18.01
C ARG A 516 23.28 -18.54 18.15
N THR A 517 24.38 -17.84 18.42
CA THR A 517 24.47 -16.37 18.42
C THR A 517 25.54 -15.94 17.42
N THR A 518 25.17 -15.10 16.45
CA THR A 518 26.11 -14.49 15.50
C THR A 518 26.21 -13.01 15.81
N VAL A 519 27.44 -12.47 15.81
CA VAL A 519 27.73 -11.08 16.16
C VAL A 519 28.31 -10.36 14.93
N PHE A 520 27.83 -9.15 14.67
CA PHE A 520 28.33 -8.30 13.59
C PHE A 520 28.68 -6.93 14.15
N ARG A 521 29.86 -6.41 13.84
CA ARG A 521 30.28 -5.06 14.25
C ARG A 521 30.09 -4.06 13.12
N TRP A 522 29.63 -2.86 13.42
CA TRP A 522 29.31 -1.84 12.41
C TRP A 522 30.52 -1.39 11.59
N ASP A 523 31.69 -1.37 12.22
CA ASP A 523 32.98 -0.96 11.63
C ASP A 523 33.52 -1.92 10.55
N THR A 524 33.12 -3.19 10.60
CA THR A 524 33.76 -4.27 9.83
C THR A 524 32.77 -5.14 9.05
N VAL A 525 31.47 -5.02 9.33
CA VAL A 525 30.45 -5.79 8.63
C VAL A 525 30.33 -5.38 7.17
N THR A 526 30.22 -6.39 6.31
CA THR A 526 29.80 -6.22 4.93
C THR A 526 28.31 -6.50 4.82
N VAL A 527 27.55 -5.51 4.35
CA VAL A 527 26.10 -5.56 4.17
C VAL A 527 25.77 -5.55 2.69
N ARG A 528 25.07 -6.58 2.21
CA ARG A 528 24.46 -6.58 0.87
C ARG A 528 22.95 -6.49 1.01
N GLN A 529 22.34 -5.55 0.29
CA GLN A 529 20.90 -5.37 0.31
C GLN A 529 20.28 -5.97 -0.95
N ASP A 530 19.38 -6.93 -0.76
CA ASP A 530 18.46 -7.39 -1.79
C ASP A 530 17.14 -6.64 -1.64
N ILE A 531 16.59 -6.18 -2.75
CA ILE A 531 15.19 -5.74 -2.79
C ILE A 531 14.35 -7.01 -2.95
N VAL A 532 13.69 -7.42 -1.88
CA VAL A 532 12.72 -8.52 -1.90
C VAL A 532 11.37 -7.92 -2.19
N GLN A 533 10.94 -8.11 -3.43
CA GLN A 533 9.58 -7.84 -3.83
C GLN A 533 8.70 -8.93 -3.20
N HIS A 534 7.94 -8.57 -2.17
CA HIS A 534 6.96 -9.49 -1.60
C HIS A 534 5.76 -9.58 -2.53
N GLY A 535 5.77 -10.68 -3.27
CA GLY A 535 4.64 -11.27 -3.97
C GLY A 535 3.61 -11.81 -2.98
N TYR A 536 2.35 -11.38 -3.02
CA TYR A 536 1.26 -12.27 -2.62
C TYR A 536 0.58 -12.70 -3.91
N TYR A 537 0.70 -13.97 -4.29
CA TYR A 537 0.28 -14.47 -5.61
C TYR A 537 0.90 -13.66 -6.76
N GLY A 538 2.24 -13.66 -6.87
CA GLY A 538 2.94 -12.81 -7.84
C GLY A 538 3.03 -11.34 -7.44
N ARG A 539 1.94 -10.67 -7.04
CA ARG A 539 1.87 -9.19 -6.84
C ARG A 539 2.94 -8.56 -5.94
N PRO A 540 3.77 -7.56 -6.35
CA PRO A 540 4.50 -6.68 -5.43
C PRO A 540 3.54 -5.96 -4.49
N THR A 541 3.26 -6.56 -3.35
CA THR A 541 2.45 -5.97 -2.28
C THR A 541 3.31 -5.15 -1.33
N ARG A 542 4.62 -5.45 -1.27
CA ARG A 542 5.58 -4.75 -0.43
C ARG A 542 7.00 -4.90 -0.97
N LEU A 543 7.71 -3.80 -1.14
CA LEU A 543 9.17 -3.86 -1.20
C LEU A 543 9.67 -4.03 0.23
N THR A 544 10.23 -5.19 0.55
CA THR A 544 10.95 -5.37 1.81
C THR A 544 12.42 -5.57 1.47
N TYR A 545 13.30 -5.02 2.29
CA TYR A 545 14.72 -5.20 2.11
C TYR A 545 15.18 -6.46 2.86
N ALA A 546 15.93 -7.31 2.19
CA ALA A 546 16.70 -8.35 2.87
C ALA A 546 18.16 -7.92 2.92
N PHE A 547 18.77 -8.08 4.09
CA PHE A 547 20.16 -7.72 4.32
C PHE A 547 20.94 -9.00 4.56
N LYS A 548 21.95 -9.26 3.72
CA LYS A 548 22.97 -10.26 4.02
C LYS A 548 24.13 -9.55 4.69
N LEU A 549 24.31 -9.85 5.97
CA LEU A 549 25.44 -9.42 6.76
C LEU A 549 26.51 -10.50 6.66
N THR A 550 27.74 -10.10 6.39
CA THR A 550 28.91 -10.97 6.38
C THR A 550 29.98 -10.35 7.24
N ASP A 551 30.50 -11.10 8.20
CA ASP A 551 31.61 -10.65 9.02
C ASP A 551 32.97 -10.89 8.30
N PRO A 552 34.09 -10.39 8.85
CA PRO A 552 35.41 -10.64 8.26
C PRO A 552 35.84 -12.11 8.26
N SER A 553 35.27 -12.97 9.13
CA SER A 553 35.58 -14.41 9.16
C SER A 553 34.87 -15.20 8.04
N GLY A 554 33.90 -14.58 7.36
CA GLY A 554 33.08 -15.17 6.31
C GLY A 554 31.76 -15.76 6.81
N GLU A 555 31.49 -15.69 8.11
CA GLU A 555 30.19 -16.00 8.67
C GLU A 555 29.16 -14.98 8.15
N SER A 556 28.03 -15.48 7.65
CA SER A 556 26.99 -14.61 7.11
C SER A 556 25.61 -14.95 7.63
N PHE A 557 24.81 -13.91 7.85
CA PHE A 557 23.43 -14.03 8.30
C PHE A 557 22.52 -13.18 7.42
N ARG A 558 21.38 -13.76 7.01
CA ARG A 558 20.39 -13.07 6.19
C ARG A 558 19.23 -12.59 7.06
N ILE A 559 19.14 -11.28 7.26
CA ILE A 559 18.01 -10.62 7.91
C ILE A 559 16.93 -10.31 6.86
N THR A 560 15.68 -10.59 7.18
CA THR A 560 14.51 -10.35 6.32
C THR A 560 13.37 -9.74 7.14
N GLY A 561 12.25 -9.39 6.50
CA GLY A 561 11.04 -8.89 7.19
C GLY A 561 10.35 -9.84 8.17
N ARG A 562 11.00 -10.98 8.48
CA ARG A 562 10.58 -11.95 9.51
C ARG A 562 10.89 -11.48 10.93
N PHE A 563 11.67 -10.42 11.15
CA PHE A 563 11.78 -9.77 12.45
C PHE A 563 10.75 -8.63 12.58
N ALA A 564 10.24 -8.40 13.79
CA ALA A 564 9.28 -7.33 14.04
C ALA A 564 9.85 -5.96 13.64
N GLN A 565 8.98 -5.06 13.18
CA GLN A 565 9.34 -3.69 12.78
C GLN A 565 10.50 -3.60 11.75
N PRO A 566 10.37 -4.23 10.56
CA PRO A 566 11.40 -4.26 9.53
C PRO A 566 11.96 -2.89 9.15
N ASP A 567 11.10 -1.90 9.09
CA ASP A 567 11.48 -0.54 8.67
C ASP A 567 12.34 0.16 9.74
N ALA A 568 12.11 -0.12 11.02
CA ALA A 568 12.84 0.47 12.14
C ALA A 568 14.28 -0.06 12.23
N TRP A 569 14.45 -1.39 12.33
CA TRP A 569 15.80 -1.94 12.42
C TRP A 569 16.60 -1.79 11.13
N ALA A 570 15.95 -1.77 9.95
CA ALA A 570 16.63 -1.53 8.69
C ALA A 570 17.17 -0.09 8.60
N LYS A 571 16.41 0.90 9.10
CA LYS A 571 16.86 2.30 9.19
C LYS A 571 18.07 2.42 10.11
N GLN A 572 17.98 1.88 11.32
CA GLN A 572 19.07 1.93 12.30
C GLN A 572 20.32 1.22 11.78
N LEU A 573 20.19 0.00 11.25
CA LEU A 573 21.30 -0.75 10.68
C LEU A 573 22.04 0.05 9.59
N ARG A 574 21.31 0.67 8.66
CA ARG A 574 21.95 1.51 7.62
C ARG A 574 22.69 2.69 8.24
N GLN A 575 22.05 3.40 9.18
CA GLN A 575 22.63 4.57 9.82
C GLN A 575 23.92 4.21 10.57
N HIS A 576 23.90 3.19 11.43
CA HIS A 576 25.09 2.80 12.20
C HIS A 576 26.25 2.36 11.31
N VAL A 577 25.99 1.65 10.20
CA VAL A 577 27.07 1.25 9.30
C VAL A 577 27.62 2.46 8.52
N ILE A 578 26.78 3.43 8.15
CA ILE A 578 27.25 4.71 7.57
C ILE A 578 28.14 5.43 8.58
N ASP A 579 27.65 5.64 9.81
CA ASP A 579 28.36 6.38 10.84
C ASP A 579 29.71 5.75 11.17
N ALA A 580 29.77 4.41 11.19
CA ALA A 580 31.00 3.68 11.49
C ALA A 580 32.00 3.64 10.33
N GLN A 581 31.55 3.56 9.08
CA GLN A 581 32.43 3.29 7.93
C GLN A 581 32.70 4.50 7.03
N LEU A 582 31.77 5.46 6.94
CA LEU A 582 31.90 6.62 6.05
C LEU A 582 33.12 7.49 6.37
N PRO A 583 33.43 7.85 7.63
CA PRO A 583 34.59 8.70 7.94
C PRO A 583 35.92 8.08 7.47
N ARG A 584 36.05 6.76 7.66
CA ARG A 584 37.22 6.01 7.21
C ARG A 584 37.30 5.94 5.68
N ALA A 585 36.18 5.62 5.03
CA ALA A 585 36.12 5.54 3.57
C ALA A 585 36.46 6.90 2.93
N TYR A 586 35.95 8.00 3.49
CA TYR A 586 36.26 9.35 3.04
C TYR A 586 37.74 9.70 3.25
N ALA A 587 38.32 9.35 4.39
CA ALA A 587 39.75 9.59 4.67
C ALA A 587 40.67 8.81 3.73
N GLU A 588 40.38 7.53 3.47
CA GLU A 588 41.13 6.68 2.53
C GLU A 588 41.08 7.28 1.11
N VAL A 589 39.89 7.64 0.61
CA VAL A 589 39.76 8.27 -0.70
C VAL A 589 40.47 9.63 -0.77
N SER A 590 40.34 10.44 0.28
CA SER A 590 40.99 11.76 0.38
C SER A 590 42.52 11.66 0.42
N SER A 591 43.07 10.54 0.91
CA SER A 591 44.52 10.26 0.89
C SER A 591 45.05 9.80 -0.47
N GLY A 592 44.16 9.65 -1.47
CA GLY A 592 44.50 9.20 -2.81
C GLY A 592 44.33 7.70 -3.04
N ALA A 593 43.79 6.95 -2.06
CA ALA A 593 43.50 5.54 -2.23
C ALA A 593 42.24 5.31 -3.08
N GLU A 594 42.21 4.16 -3.77
CA GLU A 594 41.01 3.68 -4.47
C GLU A 594 40.22 2.73 -3.55
N ILE A 595 38.93 2.99 -3.36
CA ILE A 595 38.02 2.09 -2.64
C ILE A 595 37.15 1.35 -3.64
N THR A 596 37.00 0.04 -3.43
CA THR A 596 36.15 -0.81 -4.28
C THR A 596 34.87 -1.23 -3.55
N PHE A 597 33.72 -0.88 -4.12
CA PHE A 597 32.39 -1.33 -3.71
C PHE A 597 31.86 -2.35 -4.72
N GLY A 598 32.46 -3.54 -4.75
CA GLY A 598 32.12 -4.58 -5.72
C GLY A 598 32.45 -4.15 -7.15
N PRO A 599 31.47 -3.96 -8.06
CA PRO A 599 31.74 -3.53 -9.44
C PRO A 599 32.11 -2.04 -9.57
N LEU A 600 32.01 -1.27 -8.48
CA LEU A 600 32.31 0.16 -8.43
C LEU A 600 33.69 0.40 -7.84
N ARG A 601 34.48 1.27 -8.47
CA ARG A 601 35.75 1.78 -7.96
C ARG A 601 35.64 3.30 -7.78
N VAL A 602 36.06 3.80 -6.63
CA VAL A 602 35.92 5.19 -6.23
C VAL A 602 37.27 5.75 -5.83
N THR A 603 37.63 6.88 -6.44
CA THR A 603 38.78 7.71 -6.05
C THR A 603 38.31 9.13 -5.72
N ALA A 604 39.22 10.01 -5.29
CA ALA A 604 38.87 11.39 -4.98
C ALA A 604 38.37 12.19 -6.19
N THR A 605 38.67 11.74 -7.41
CA THR A 605 38.37 12.46 -8.65
C THR A 605 37.42 11.68 -9.56
N THR A 606 37.40 10.35 -9.49
CA THR A 606 36.66 9.51 -10.43
C THR A 606 35.76 8.48 -9.76
N LEU A 607 34.65 8.22 -10.45
CA LEU A 607 33.79 7.06 -10.26
C LEU A 607 33.96 6.15 -11.47
N ALA A 608 34.39 4.92 -11.26
CA ALA A 608 34.54 3.93 -12.31
C ALA A 608 33.65 2.72 -12.07
N ALA A 609 33.09 2.19 -13.15
CA ALA A 609 32.41 0.90 -13.15
C ALA A 609 32.72 0.15 -14.45
N HIS A 610 33.13 -1.12 -14.33
CA HIS A 610 33.49 -1.94 -15.49
C HIS A 610 34.59 -1.26 -16.33
N ALA A 611 34.34 -1.01 -17.62
CA ALA A 611 35.27 -0.38 -18.58
C ALA A 611 35.13 1.15 -18.66
N HIS A 612 34.24 1.74 -17.88
CA HIS A 612 33.92 3.17 -17.97
C HIS A 612 34.33 3.89 -16.68
N SER A 613 34.80 5.13 -16.83
CA SER A 613 35.20 6.00 -15.73
C SER A 613 34.68 7.41 -16.01
N VAL A 614 34.13 8.06 -14.99
CA VAL A 614 33.58 9.41 -15.07
C VAL A 614 34.17 10.26 -13.95
N HIS A 615 34.43 11.54 -14.24
CA HIS A 615 34.91 12.45 -13.22
C HIS A 615 33.75 12.91 -12.33
N TRP A 616 33.97 13.10 -11.02
CA TRP A 616 32.89 13.49 -10.09
C TRP A 616 32.18 14.79 -10.48
N SER A 617 32.88 15.74 -11.09
CA SER A 617 32.29 17.00 -11.60
C SER A 617 31.29 16.79 -12.76
N GLN A 618 31.34 15.64 -13.43
CA GLN A 618 30.42 15.30 -14.51
C GLN A 618 29.19 14.54 -14.00
N VAL A 619 29.18 14.11 -12.73
CA VAL A 619 28.11 13.30 -12.14
C VAL A 619 27.01 14.20 -11.59
N GLU A 620 25.94 14.34 -12.37
CA GLU A 620 24.78 15.17 -12.04
C GLU A 620 23.88 14.53 -10.98
N GLU A 621 23.70 13.21 -11.04
CA GLU A 621 22.79 12.49 -10.15
C GLU A 621 23.20 11.02 -10.04
N ILE A 622 23.04 10.44 -8.84
CA ILE A 622 23.07 9.00 -8.62
C ILE A 622 21.74 8.61 -7.98
N ARG A 623 21.02 7.68 -8.60
CA ARG A 623 19.70 7.24 -8.14
C ARG A 623 19.61 5.72 -8.15
N VAL A 624 18.85 5.17 -7.20
CA VAL A 624 18.43 3.76 -7.22
C VAL A 624 17.01 3.67 -7.78
N GLN A 625 16.82 2.94 -8.88
CA GLN A 625 15.51 2.68 -9.48
C GLN A 625 15.31 1.18 -9.67
N ARG A 626 14.20 0.64 -9.16
CA ARG A 626 13.82 -0.79 -9.30
C ARG A 626 14.96 -1.79 -8.98
N GLY A 627 15.80 -1.47 -7.99
CA GLY A 627 16.92 -2.33 -7.56
C GLY A 627 18.22 -2.17 -8.34
N PHE A 628 18.30 -1.20 -9.25
CA PHE A 628 19.51 -0.86 -9.98
C PHE A 628 20.00 0.54 -9.62
N LEU A 629 21.31 0.68 -9.46
CA LEU A 629 22.01 1.94 -9.29
C LEU A 629 22.28 2.57 -10.67
N SER A 630 21.74 3.76 -10.90
CA SER A 630 21.87 4.56 -12.13
C SER A 630 22.61 5.88 -11.89
N VAL A 631 23.46 6.29 -12.85
CA VAL A 631 24.30 7.50 -12.78
C VAL A 631 24.00 8.37 -14.00
N ARG A 632 23.73 9.65 -13.75
CA ARG A 632 23.45 10.66 -14.78
C ARG A 632 24.67 11.54 -14.99
N VAL A 633 25.07 11.68 -16.26
CA VAL A 633 26.24 12.45 -16.69
C VAL A 633 25.89 13.24 -17.93
N ALA A 634 26.12 14.56 -17.92
CA ALA A 634 25.84 15.47 -19.03
C ALA A 634 24.42 15.30 -19.62
N GLY A 635 23.39 15.26 -18.77
CA GLY A 635 22.00 15.08 -19.14
C GLY A 635 21.59 13.68 -19.64
N GLN A 636 22.53 12.72 -19.71
CA GLN A 636 22.25 11.36 -20.15
C GLN A 636 22.43 10.34 -19.01
N TRP A 637 21.51 9.37 -18.95
CA TRP A 637 21.65 8.20 -18.07
C TRP A 637 22.61 7.21 -18.71
N LEU A 638 23.84 7.12 -18.19
CA LEU A 638 24.85 6.23 -18.77
C LEU A 638 24.59 4.77 -18.39
N SER A 639 24.82 3.86 -19.36
CA SER A 639 24.74 2.40 -19.19
C SER A 639 25.83 1.80 -18.29
N LEU A 640 26.77 2.62 -17.82
CA LEU A 640 27.61 2.38 -16.63
C LEU A 640 26.80 1.83 -15.43
N ALA A 641 25.50 2.08 -15.43
CA ALA A 641 24.71 2.14 -14.22
C ALA A 641 23.35 1.40 -14.37
N LYS A 642 23.42 0.16 -14.83
CA LYS A 642 22.45 -0.88 -14.41
C LYS A 642 23.17 -1.90 -13.54
N ILE A 643 23.76 -1.42 -12.45
CA ILE A 643 24.38 -2.28 -11.45
C ILE A 643 23.33 -2.65 -10.43
N ALA A 644 23.07 -3.94 -10.24
CA ALA A 644 22.15 -4.40 -9.21
C ALA A 644 22.67 -3.98 -7.83
N VAL A 645 21.80 -3.41 -6.99
CA VAL A 645 22.17 -2.91 -5.65
C VAL A 645 22.81 -4.02 -4.80
N ASN A 646 22.38 -5.27 -4.95
CA ASN A 646 22.94 -6.40 -4.20
C ASN A 646 24.38 -6.77 -4.61
N ALA A 647 24.83 -6.34 -5.80
CA ALA A 647 26.19 -6.51 -6.27
C ALA A 647 27.16 -5.53 -5.59
N VAL A 648 26.64 -4.41 -5.06
CA VAL A 648 27.40 -3.35 -4.38
C VAL A 648 27.38 -3.61 -2.85
N PRO A 649 28.49 -4.08 -2.25
CA PRO A 649 28.59 -4.19 -0.80
C PRO A 649 28.50 -2.79 -0.16
N ASN A 650 27.86 -2.68 1.01
CA ASN A 650 27.73 -1.42 1.75
C ASN A 650 27.25 -0.25 0.86
N TYR A 651 26.32 -0.53 -0.07
CA TYR A 651 25.91 0.44 -1.11
C TYR A 651 25.46 1.79 -0.55
N PHE A 652 24.89 1.81 0.66
CA PHE A 652 24.46 3.02 1.34
C PHE A 652 25.65 3.87 1.85
N VAL A 653 26.78 3.24 2.22
CA VAL A 653 28.05 3.94 2.50
C VAL A 653 28.60 4.53 1.21
N PHE A 654 28.54 3.76 0.11
CA PHE A 654 28.91 4.27 -1.21
C PHE A 654 28.09 5.50 -1.61
N LEU A 655 26.76 5.47 -1.43
CA LEU A 655 25.90 6.62 -1.76
C LEU A 655 26.29 7.86 -0.94
N ALA A 656 26.45 7.71 0.37
CA ALA A 656 26.85 8.82 1.25
C ALA A 656 28.24 9.37 0.89
N LEU A 657 29.20 8.50 0.55
CA LEU A 657 30.53 8.88 0.09
C LEU A 657 30.47 9.61 -1.26
N ALA A 658 29.68 9.10 -2.19
CA ALA A 658 29.51 9.71 -3.51
C ALA A 658 28.89 11.09 -3.42
N ASP A 659 27.94 11.32 -2.52
CA ASP A 659 27.35 12.63 -2.29
C ASP A 659 28.39 13.62 -1.72
N GLN A 660 29.25 13.19 -0.79
CA GLN A 660 30.34 14.03 -0.28
C GLN A 660 31.36 14.39 -1.38
N LEU A 661 31.78 13.41 -2.19
CA LEU A 661 32.76 13.63 -3.27
C LEU A 661 32.18 14.50 -4.39
N ARG A 662 30.89 14.36 -4.71
CA ARG A 662 30.19 15.23 -5.68
C ARG A 662 30.08 16.66 -5.16
N ALA A 663 29.69 16.84 -3.91
CA ALA A 663 29.61 18.16 -3.29
C ALA A 663 30.99 18.86 -3.29
N GLN A 664 32.06 18.12 -2.97
CA GLN A 664 33.42 18.63 -3.02
C GLN A 664 33.85 18.99 -4.45
N ALA A 665 33.52 18.15 -5.44
CA ALA A 665 33.84 18.41 -6.85
C ALA A 665 33.06 19.60 -7.43
N ALA A 666 31.85 19.91 -6.92
CA ALA A 666 31.08 21.09 -7.30
C ALA A 666 31.62 22.38 -6.66
N SER A 667 32.38 22.27 -5.56
CA SER A 667 32.99 23.42 -4.85
C SER A 667 34.37 23.83 -5.39
N ARG A 668 34.96 23.03 -6.30
CA ARG A 668 36.23 23.30 -6.98
C ARG A 668 35.96 23.74 -8.41
#